data_AF-A0AA35KU82-F1
#
_entry.id   AF-A0AA35KU82-F1
#
_cell.length_a   1.000
_cell.length_b   1.000
_cell.length_c   1.000
_cell.angle_alpha   90.00
_cell.angle_beta   90.00
_cell.angle_gamma   90.00
#
_symmetry.space_group_name_H-M   'P 1'
#
loop_
_entity.id
_entity.type
_entity.pdbx_description
1 polymer ?
#
loop_
_entity_poly.entity_id
_entity_poly.type
_entity_poly.pdbx_seq_one_letter_code
_entity_poly.pdbx_strand_id
1 'polypeptide(L)'
;MWEEAADIEMKTLDLDSEWKLGTVVPFLGKCRPFVGYCCQRCTPKSWEFFFHKNMISLGFCNVIKISEGNTRFRGWLVRRLCCFFTVCDWKICADTPSDLQKRIFHSKRVQDIVCQKVPQSKGDAPETSMPVPQWMQRIHSILCQIQSSVSPLLLRLSHWVLLKLLNQMFLGVIIHNGQLEMVRRAAEVPDVPVVFLSTHKSQLDRLLLQLLLISQGLGTPRVTCEYKTYPSKCRTLLALLGGVFLPQGVEQARDSEQGVLSRAVLASYVEEVLRSRQPLLIFLEEAFAGAPQVSASSREWLSLVFSAFHSGTVPDIMIVPIGISYDVAPDSGYRGKVSSTQTLSLWTSLWTICRAACRGLGCVRVDFAQPFSLQEYVANSLFRQSSSGKCLEELLLPEILGKRCSILDCEKLEQWSPGSKGIIALNTEQEILVYNLGLHTLSAGVSCSAIMAVQIMSALFLHKHKEGVFLSQLMQDFVWLTEEILLRSYDVGFSGQVRDVVLHALFLLRHCISLYHLSLGDVLVVPKKTDEAMTELSQHSTALLPVFIQEAVGVCAASALLVELLPYLGSPEQLRDVVLVQEELHNKTVLLVQLLPRDFLLCQPCQSLYNYCQVAVDKLIQCGLLVAEEMPSDVLVCDTAQKRFTKRLLWKATDDFADSDSDYSDETGNCCFKISQVENCSNFFVFLCCLLSPLLKTLERATVFLWEMESPQSESQYVEKLHCFLARKAKEDSSFECVCRTLTTISVRIYKELGVLREAVGQGEPILHLSETFRAKENQEKLEKFIQQFIYS
;
A
#
# COMPACT_ATOMS: atom_id res chain seq x y z
N MET A 1 -17.48 -52.50 -9.74
CA MET A 1 -18.63 -51.68 -9.30
C MET A 1 -18.23 -50.20 -9.27
N TRP A 2 -17.59 -49.76 -10.34
CA TRP A 2 -17.08 -48.43 -10.63
C TRP A 2 -17.41 -48.27 -12.11
N GLU A 3 -18.69 -48.10 -12.42
CA GLU A 3 -19.28 -47.86 -13.74
C GLU A 3 -20.80 -47.96 -13.52
N GLU A 4 -21.49 -46.82 -13.61
CA GLU A 4 -22.96 -46.57 -13.61
C GLU A 4 -23.37 -45.46 -12.62
N ALA A 5 -23.02 -44.22 -12.97
CA ALA A 5 -23.76 -43.00 -12.60
C ALA A 5 -23.35 -41.81 -13.51
N ALA A 6 -23.06 -42.08 -14.78
CA ALA A 6 -22.78 -41.08 -15.78
C ALA A 6 -24.01 -40.96 -16.68
N ASP A 7 -24.93 -40.08 -16.34
CA ASP A 7 -25.89 -39.46 -17.27
C ASP A 7 -26.68 -38.36 -16.55
N ILE A 8 -26.04 -37.19 -16.40
CA ILE A 8 -26.75 -35.91 -16.31
C ILE A 8 -26.05 -35.00 -17.32
N GLU A 9 -26.74 -34.71 -18.43
CA GLU A 9 -26.28 -33.80 -19.48
C GLU A 9 -25.78 -32.47 -18.89
N MET A 10 -24.46 -32.30 -18.87
CA MET A 10 -23.79 -31.05 -18.53
C MET A 10 -23.91 -30.07 -19.70
N LYS A 11 -24.83 -29.11 -19.58
CA LYS A 11 -24.86 -27.94 -20.46
C LYS A 11 -24.06 -26.80 -19.83
N THR A 12 -22.90 -26.49 -20.40
CA THR A 12 -22.19 -25.22 -20.22
C THR A 12 -23.01 -24.11 -20.88
N LEU A 13 -23.35 -23.07 -20.13
CA LEU A 13 -24.19 -21.96 -20.60
C LEU A 13 -23.32 -20.81 -21.15
N ASP A 14 -23.63 -20.38 -22.37
CA ASP A 14 -23.24 -19.08 -22.93
C ASP A 14 -24.03 -17.96 -22.24
N LEU A 15 -23.34 -16.93 -21.78
CA LEU A 15 -23.85 -15.83 -20.94
C LEU A 15 -24.67 -14.75 -21.70
N ASP A 16 -25.19 -15.07 -22.88
CA ASP A 16 -25.93 -14.14 -23.74
C ASP A 16 -27.41 -14.54 -23.85
N SER A 17 -28.27 -14.16 -22.90
CA SER A 17 -29.72 -14.08 -23.15
C SER A 17 -30.45 -13.11 -22.22
N GLU A 18 -31.57 -12.59 -22.75
CA GLU A 18 -32.14 -11.26 -22.57
C GLU A 18 -32.73 -10.90 -21.19
N TRP A 19 -32.55 -9.63 -20.87
CA TRP A 19 -32.88 -9.00 -19.60
C TRP A 19 -34.32 -8.46 -19.60
N LYS A 20 -35.11 -8.80 -18.58
CA LYS A 20 -36.34 -8.06 -18.25
C LYS A 20 -36.17 -7.36 -16.90
N LEU A 21 -36.13 -6.02 -16.98
CA LEU A 21 -36.06 -5.08 -15.87
C LEU A 21 -37.30 -5.25 -14.97
N GLY A 22 -37.10 -5.80 -13.79
CA GLY A 22 -38.04 -5.70 -12.67
C GLY A 22 -37.73 -4.45 -11.84
N THR A 23 -38.80 -3.76 -11.43
CA THR A 23 -38.84 -2.46 -10.77
C THR A 23 -37.88 -2.31 -9.58
N VAL A 24 -37.18 -1.18 -9.57
CA VAL A 24 -36.10 -0.78 -8.67
C VAL A 24 -36.59 -0.57 -7.23
N VAL A 25 -36.02 -1.32 -6.28
CA VAL A 25 -35.90 -0.90 -4.89
C VAL A 25 -34.42 -0.57 -4.64
N PRO A 26 -34.06 0.64 -4.19
CA PRO A 26 -32.67 1.01 -3.97
C PRO A 26 -32.13 0.31 -2.72
N PHE A 27 -30.95 -0.31 -2.82
CA PHE A 27 -30.12 -0.69 -1.70
C PHE A 27 -28.87 0.22 -1.75
N LEU A 28 -28.47 1.03 -0.77
CA LEU A 28 -28.86 1.27 0.63
C LEU A 28 -29.04 2.78 0.85
N GLY A 29 -30.13 3.23 1.49
CA GLY A 29 -30.30 4.60 1.98
C GLY A 29 -29.38 4.99 3.16
N LYS A 30 -28.13 4.49 3.21
CA LYS A 30 -27.11 4.84 4.21
C LYS A 30 -26.14 5.87 3.61
N CYS A 31 -25.74 6.87 4.40
CA CYS A 31 -24.79 7.89 3.98
C CYS A 31 -23.42 7.25 3.70
N ARG A 32 -22.87 7.42 2.50
CA ARG A 32 -21.47 7.07 2.23
C ARG A 32 -20.58 7.96 3.10
N PRO A 33 -19.61 7.39 3.83
CA PRO A 33 -18.65 8.22 4.54
C PRO A 33 -17.83 9.01 3.53
N PHE A 34 -17.49 10.25 3.88
CA PHE A 34 -16.42 10.93 3.18
C PHE A 34 -15.09 10.31 3.62
N VAL A 35 -14.38 9.70 2.68
CA VAL A 35 -13.11 9.02 2.93
C VAL A 35 -11.93 9.89 2.50
N GLY A 36 -10.81 9.72 3.19
CA GLY A 36 -9.56 10.42 2.86
C GLY A 36 -9.38 11.79 3.51
N TYR A 37 -9.89 12.02 4.72
CA TYR A 37 -9.46 13.18 5.52
C TYR A 37 -7.93 13.15 5.74
N CYS A 38 -7.30 14.32 5.77
CA CYS A 38 -5.91 14.39 6.22
C CYS A 38 -5.84 14.18 7.74
N CYS A 39 -4.65 13.97 8.30
CA CYS A 39 -4.53 13.69 9.73
C CYS A 39 -4.73 14.97 10.55
N GLN A 40 -5.75 14.97 11.42
CA GLN A 40 -6.05 16.11 12.30
C GLN A 40 -4.88 16.45 13.25
N ARG A 41 -4.10 15.45 13.69
CA ARG A 41 -2.94 15.67 14.59
C ARG A 41 -1.75 16.29 13.85
N CYS A 42 -1.46 15.83 12.64
CA CYS A 42 -0.31 16.31 11.88
C CYS A 42 -0.58 17.64 11.17
N THR A 43 -1.80 17.82 10.65
CA THR A 43 -2.17 18.94 9.77
C THR A 43 -3.55 19.52 10.11
N PRO A 44 -3.75 20.05 11.33
CA PRO A 44 -5.05 20.55 11.80
C PRO A 44 -5.62 21.71 10.95
N LYS A 45 -4.78 22.65 10.49
CA LYS A 45 -5.22 23.78 9.64
C LYS A 45 -5.68 23.29 8.28
N SER A 46 -4.92 22.40 7.65
CA SER A 46 -5.31 21.79 6.37
C SER A 46 -6.60 20.97 6.51
N TRP A 47 -6.78 20.31 7.65
CA TRP A 47 -7.98 19.50 7.97
C TRP A 47 -9.26 20.34 7.97
N GLU A 48 -9.22 21.54 8.56
CA GLU A 48 -10.37 22.43 8.61
C GLU A 48 -10.63 23.18 7.28
N PHE A 49 -9.57 23.51 6.53
CA PHE A 49 -9.67 24.46 5.42
C PHE A 49 -10.24 23.87 4.12
N PHE A 50 -9.84 22.66 3.74
CA PHE A 50 -10.15 22.13 2.41
C PHE A 50 -11.48 21.37 2.33
N PHE A 51 -12.05 20.94 3.47
CA PHE A 51 -13.27 20.15 3.50
C PHE A 51 -14.51 21.00 3.86
N HIS A 52 -15.60 20.83 3.09
CA HIS A 52 -16.91 21.33 3.46
C HIS A 52 -17.99 20.27 3.29
N LYS A 53 -19.01 20.26 4.16
CA LYS A 53 -20.11 19.29 4.16
C LYS A 53 -20.83 19.16 2.79
N ASN A 54 -20.89 20.25 2.02
CA ASN A 54 -21.53 20.26 0.70
C ASN A 54 -20.79 19.38 -0.33
N MET A 55 -19.49 19.11 -0.14
CA MET A 55 -18.67 18.32 -1.06
C MET A 55 -19.14 16.86 -1.17
N ILE A 56 -19.74 16.30 -0.11
CA ILE A 56 -20.28 14.93 -0.11
C ILE A 56 -21.42 14.79 -1.13
N SER A 57 -22.16 15.87 -1.40
CA SER A 57 -23.29 15.87 -2.32
C SER A 57 -22.93 15.96 -3.80
N LEU A 58 -21.66 16.24 -4.14
CA LEU A 58 -21.23 16.51 -5.52
C LEU A 58 -21.18 15.26 -6.42
N GLY A 59 -21.40 14.07 -5.85
CA GLY A 59 -21.58 12.81 -6.59
C GLY A 59 -20.36 12.36 -7.38
N PHE A 60 -20.55 11.37 -8.23
CA PHE A 60 -19.49 10.74 -9.03
C PHE A 60 -19.53 11.17 -10.50
N CYS A 61 -18.35 11.28 -11.10
CA CYS A 61 -18.16 11.57 -12.52
C CYS A 61 -17.43 10.40 -13.20
N ASN A 62 -17.89 10.01 -14.38
CA ASN A 62 -17.18 9.07 -15.23
C ASN A 62 -16.34 9.86 -16.26
N VAL A 63 -15.01 9.81 -16.13
CA VAL A 63 -14.11 10.66 -16.90
C VAL A 63 -13.96 10.20 -18.36
N ILE A 64 -14.06 8.90 -18.61
CA ILE A 64 -13.88 8.35 -19.96
C ILE A 64 -15.13 8.49 -20.83
N LYS A 65 -16.32 8.60 -20.21
CA LYS A 65 -17.60 8.80 -20.91
C LYS A 65 -17.79 10.26 -21.28
N ILE A 66 -17.15 10.67 -22.37
CA ILE A 66 -17.26 12.01 -22.92
C ILE A 66 -18.49 12.09 -23.83
N SER A 67 -19.43 12.96 -23.47
CA SER A 67 -20.61 13.25 -24.29
C SER A 67 -20.54 14.64 -24.92
N GLU A 68 -21.49 14.94 -25.80
CA GLU A 68 -21.66 16.25 -26.43
C GLU A 68 -21.82 17.40 -25.40
N GLY A 69 -22.28 17.10 -24.17
CA GLY A 69 -22.38 18.08 -23.09
C GLY A 69 -21.03 18.61 -22.58
N ASN A 70 -19.95 17.84 -22.76
CA ASN A 70 -18.61 18.21 -22.30
C ASN A 70 -17.86 19.08 -23.33
N THR A 71 -18.36 19.17 -24.56
CA THR A 71 -17.75 19.93 -25.64
C THR A 71 -18.49 21.25 -25.89
N ARG A 72 -17.77 22.28 -26.32
CA ARG A 72 -18.38 23.57 -26.72
C ARG A 72 -19.23 23.48 -28.00
N PHE A 73 -19.01 22.43 -28.79
CA PHE A 73 -19.66 22.22 -30.08
C PHE A 73 -20.88 21.29 -29.93
N ARG A 74 -21.87 21.45 -30.82
CA ARG A 74 -23.07 20.60 -30.89
C ARG A 74 -23.24 20.02 -32.30
N GLY A 75 -23.81 18.81 -32.42
CA GLY A 75 -24.14 18.18 -33.70
C GLY A 75 -23.62 16.75 -33.93
N TRP A 76 -24.00 16.14 -35.05
CA TRP A 76 -23.73 14.73 -35.36
C TRP A 76 -22.24 14.38 -35.47
N LEU A 77 -21.44 15.23 -36.11
CA LEU A 77 -19.98 15.06 -36.20
C LEU A 77 -19.32 15.13 -34.82
N VAL A 78 -19.81 16.04 -33.96
CA VAL A 78 -19.32 16.19 -32.59
C VAL A 78 -19.57 14.91 -31.83
N ARG A 79 -20.77 14.31 -31.90
CA ARG A 79 -21.08 13.02 -31.23
C ARG A 79 -20.12 11.89 -31.58
N ARG A 80 -19.59 11.85 -32.81
CA ARG A 80 -18.62 10.84 -33.25
C ARG A 80 -17.17 11.19 -32.90
N LEU A 81 -16.86 12.46 -32.75
CA LEU A 81 -15.50 12.97 -32.49
C LEU A 81 -15.39 13.68 -31.13
N CYS A 82 -16.31 13.44 -30.19
CA CYS A 82 -16.38 14.11 -28.88
C CYS A 82 -15.04 14.03 -28.14
N CYS A 83 -14.43 12.83 -28.10
CA CYS A 83 -13.14 12.64 -27.45
C CYS A 83 -12.01 13.44 -28.13
N PHE A 84 -12.05 13.59 -29.45
CA PHE A 84 -11.04 14.38 -30.18
C PHE A 84 -11.17 15.86 -29.86
N PHE A 85 -12.38 16.42 -29.99
CA PHE A 85 -12.62 17.83 -29.69
C PHE A 85 -12.30 18.18 -28.23
N THR A 86 -12.68 17.31 -27.30
CA THR A 86 -12.42 17.51 -25.86
C THR A 86 -10.91 17.55 -25.57
N VAL A 87 -10.13 16.65 -26.16
CA VAL A 87 -8.67 16.64 -25.98
C VAL A 87 -8.00 17.85 -26.64
N CYS A 88 -8.54 18.33 -27.76
CA CYS A 88 -8.07 19.57 -28.39
C CYS A 88 -8.33 20.81 -27.53
N ASP A 89 -9.43 20.82 -26.78
CA ASP A 89 -9.83 21.91 -25.88
C ASP A 89 -9.01 21.93 -24.57
N TRP A 90 -8.30 20.85 -24.22
CA TRP A 90 -7.46 20.80 -23.03
C TRP A 90 -6.29 21.78 -23.10
N LYS A 91 -6.13 22.54 -22.01
CA LYS A 91 -5.01 23.46 -21.81
C LYS A 91 -3.76 22.68 -21.43
N ILE A 92 -2.89 22.47 -22.41
CA ILE A 92 -1.58 21.84 -22.18
C ILE A 92 -0.55 22.95 -22.09
N CYS A 93 -0.11 23.25 -20.88
CA CYS A 93 1.06 24.09 -20.66
C CYS A 93 2.30 23.24 -20.94
N ALA A 94 2.97 23.52 -22.05
CA ALA A 94 4.18 22.82 -22.49
C ALA A 94 5.47 23.57 -22.17
N ASP A 95 5.37 24.75 -21.54
CA ASP A 95 6.51 25.64 -21.33
C ASP A 95 7.44 25.05 -20.26
N THR A 96 8.34 24.17 -20.68
CA THR A 96 9.67 24.12 -20.08
C THR A 96 10.31 25.48 -20.35
N PRO A 97 10.70 26.25 -19.32
CA PRO A 97 11.27 27.56 -19.54
C PRO A 97 12.48 27.41 -20.49
N SER A 98 12.52 28.20 -21.56
CA SER A 98 13.59 28.15 -22.57
C SER A 98 15.00 28.32 -21.97
N ASP A 99 15.08 28.93 -20.79
CA ASP A 99 16.29 29.13 -20.01
C ASP A 99 16.53 28.07 -18.92
N LEU A 100 15.80 26.95 -18.88
CA LEU A 100 15.93 25.93 -17.84
C LEU A 100 17.38 25.44 -17.68
N GLN A 101 18.05 25.14 -18.79
CA GLN A 101 19.46 24.72 -18.77
C GLN A 101 20.38 25.79 -18.19
N LYS A 102 20.13 27.08 -18.50
CA LYS A 102 20.91 28.20 -17.96
C LYS A 102 20.64 28.38 -16.47
N ARG A 103 19.37 28.31 -16.04
CA ARG A 103 18.97 28.40 -14.63
C ARG A 103 19.61 27.30 -13.80
N ILE A 104 19.58 26.06 -14.29
CA ILE A 104 20.24 24.92 -13.64
C ILE A 104 21.75 25.10 -13.60
N PHE A 105 22.37 25.58 -14.69
CA PHE A 105 23.80 25.90 -14.69
C PHE A 105 24.16 26.97 -13.64
N HIS A 106 23.33 27.99 -13.46
CA HIS A 106 23.52 29.05 -12.46
C HIS A 106 23.06 28.69 -11.05
N SER A 107 22.51 27.49 -10.83
CA SER A 107 22.13 27.03 -9.50
C SER A 107 23.37 26.91 -8.60
N LYS A 108 23.21 27.27 -7.32
CA LYS A 108 24.29 27.20 -6.33
C LYS A 108 24.93 25.81 -6.28
N ARG A 109 24.11 24.74 -6.27
CA ARG A 109 24.56 23.35 -6.22
C ARG A 109 25.46 22.95 -7.39
N VAL A 110 25.12 23.39 -8.61
CA VAL A 110 25.92 23.08 -9.81
C VAL A 110 27.17 23.97 -9.86
N GLN A 111 27.05 25.25 -9.50
CA GLN A 111 28.18 26.18 -9.44
C GLN A 111 29.21 25.75 -8.40
N ASP A 112 28.81 25.27 -7.23
CA ASP A 112 29.73 24.80 -6.19
C ASP A 112 30.60 23.62 -6.71
N ILE A 113 30.03 22.69 -7.49
CA ILE A 113 30.76 21.58 -8.10
C ILE A 113 31.69 22.06 -9.21
N VAL A 114 31.22 23.00 -10.04
CA VAL A 114 32.03 23.58 -11.12
C VAL A 114 33.20 24.37 -10.53
N CYS A 115 32.96 25.20 -9.51
CA CYS A 115 33.96 26.03 -8.85
C CYS A 115 34.98 25.22 -8.03
N GLN A 116 34.57 24.13 -7.36
CA GLN A 116 35.51 23.23 -6.67
C GLN A 116 36.54 22.60 -7.62
N LYS A 117 36.24 22.56 -8.93
CA LYS A 117 37.09 21.96 -9.96
C LYS A 117 37.74 22.97 -10.91
N VAL A 118 37.43 24.26 -10.75
CA VAL A 118 38.14 25.35 -11.44
C VAL A 118 39.25 25.84 -10.49
N PRO A 119 40.54 25.72 -10.84
CA PRO A 119 41.62 26.12 -9.94
C PRO A 119 41.53 27.60 -9.60
N GLN A 120 41.53 27.93 -8.30
CA GLN A 120 41.86 29.28 -7.85
C GLN A 120 43.37 29.47 -8.11
N SER A 121 43.69 30.37 -9.04
CA SER A 121 45.06 30.73 -9.36
C SER A 121 45.86 31.11 -8.11
N LYS A 122 46.85 30.27 -7.75
CA LYS A 122 48.28 30.63 -7.70
C LYS A 122 49.13 29.41 -7.31
N GLY A 123 49.95 28.93 -8.24
CA GLY A 123 51.10 28.06 -7.98
C GLY A 123 50.85 26.57 -8.16
N ASP A 124 51.35 26.07 -9.30
CA ASP A 124 51.64 24.67 -9.65
C ASP A 124 50.48 23.70 -9.94
N ALA A 125 50.60 23.03 -11.09
CA ALA A 125 49.56 22.24 -11.77
C ALA A 125 49.02 21.05 -10.95
N PRO A 126 47.79 20.62 -11.24
CA PRO A 126 47.65 19.47 -12.13
C PRO A 126 46.64 19.67 -13.27
N GLU A 127 46.87 18.94 -14.35
CA GLU A 127 46.03 18.86 -15.53
C GLU A 127 44.60 18.39 -15.20
N THR A 128 43.62 19.12 -15.75
CA THR A 128 42.28 18.71 -16.26
C THR A 128 41.17 19.68 -15.82
N SER A 129 41.32 20.99 -16.09
CA SER A 129 40.20 21.92 -15.93
C SER A 129 39.31 21.87 -17.18
N MET A 130 38.06 21.46 -17.00
CA MET A 130 37.09 21.38 -18.09
C MET A 130 36.52 22.77 -18.44
N PRO A 131 36.53 23.19 -19.72
CA PRO A 131 35.96 24.48 -20.13
C PRO A 131 34.43 24.51 -20.00
N VAL A 132 33.88 25.69 -19.69
CA VAL A 132 32.44 25.93 -19.43
C VAL A 132 31.49 25.34 -20.49
N PRO A 133 31.77 25.41 -21.81
CA PRO A 133 30.90 24.81 -22.83
C PRO A 133 30.77 23.28 -22.70
N GLN A 134 31.82 22.60 -22.24
CA GLN A 134 31.78 21.14 -22.03
C GLN A 134 30.95 20.78 -20.80
N TRP A 135 30.99 21.59 -19.74
CA TRP A 135 30.07 21.45 -18.61
C TRP A 135 28.61 21.64 -19.03
N MET A 136 28.33 22.66 -19.84
CA MET A 136 26.99 22.89 -20.39
C MET A 136 26.50 21.70 -21.23
N GLN A 137 27.37 21.08 -22.04
CA GLN A 137 27.04 19.87 -22.79
C GLN A 137 26.76 18.66 -21.88
N ARG A 138 27.54 18.46 -20.82
CA ARG A 138 27.30 17.39 -19.83
C ARG A 138 25.99 17.59 -19.07
N ILE A 139 25.69 18.83 -18.67
CA ILE A 139 24.43 19.16 -18.01
C ILE A 139 23.27 18.94 -18.98
N HIS A 140 23.41 19.33 -20.25
CA HIS A 140 22.40 19.06 -21.28
C HIS A 140 22.16 17.56 -21.48
N SER A 141 23.20 16.75 -21.54
CA SER A 141 23.06 15.30 -21.72
C SER A 141 22.36 14.65 -20.53
N ILE A 142 22.66 15.09 -19.31
CA ILE A 142 21.97 14.65 -18.09
C ILE A 142 20.51 15.12 -18.09
N LEU A 143 20.23 16.36 -18.47
CA LEU A 143 18.86 16.87 -18.57
C LEU A 143 18.04 16.07 -19.58
N CYS A 144 18.61 15.74 -20.74
CA CYS A 144 17.97 14.86 -21.73
C CYS A 144 17.71 13.44 -21.22
N GLN A 145 18.44 12.98 -20.19
CA GLN A 145 18.13 11.72 -19.50
C GLN A 145 16.98 11.88 -18.51
N ILE A 146 16.89 13.02 -17.84
CA ILE A 146 15.84 13.32 -16.84
C ILE A 146 14.51 13.59 -17.54
N GLN A 147 14.51 14.41 -18.58
CA GLN A 147 13.32 14.93 -19.23
C GLN A 147 13.58 15.29 -20.70
N SER A 148 12.59 15.12 -21.57
CA SER A 148 12.59 15.71 -22.92
C SER A 148 11.53 16.80 -23.07
N SER A 149 11.66 17.63 -24.10
CA SER A 149 10.67 18.67 -24.41
C SER A 149 9.31 18.02 -24.67
N VAL A 150 8.29 18.44 -23.91
CA VAL A 150 6.93 17.91 -24.08
C VAL A 150 6.41 18.38 -25.43
N SER A 151 5.98 17.45 -26.27
CA SER A 151 5.30 17.78 -27.51
C SER A 151 3.80 17.85 -27.26
N PRO A 152 3.16 19.04 -27.34
CA PRO A 152 1.71 19.17 -27.12
C PRO A 152 0.89 18.32 -28.09
N LEU A 153 1.37 18.18 -29.34
CA LEU A 153 0.70 17.39 -30.37
C LEU A 153 0.74 15.90 -30.05
N LEU A 154 1.91 15.38 -29.67
CA LEU A 154 2.03 13.97 -29.27
C LEU A 154 1.25 13.70 -27.99
N LEU A 155 1.24 14.63 -27.04
CA LEU A 155 0.44 14.53 -25.83
C LEU A 155 -1.06 14.48 -26.15
N ARG A 156 -1.57 15.36 -27.01
CA ARG A 156 -2.99 15.31 -27.44
C ARG A 156 -3.31 14.01 -28.15
N LEU A 157 -2.46 13.57 -29.08
CA LEU A 157 -2.68 12.32 -29.80
C LEU A 157 -2.69 11.12 -28.84
N SER A 158 -1.72 11.06 -27.92
CA SER A 158 -1.62 9.95 -26.98
C SER A 158 -2.82 9.90 -26.04
N HIS A 159 -3.28 11.03 -25.53
CA HIS A 159 -4.46 11.11 -24.67
C HIS A 159 -5.74 10.73 -25.40
N TRP A 160 -5.88 11.13 -26.67
CA TRP A 160 -7.01 10.70 -27.50
C TRP A 160 -7.02 9.19 -27.74
N VAL A 161 -5.86 8.59 -28.04
CA VAL A 161 -5.72 7.13 -28.17
C VAL A 161 -6.03 6.45 -26.84
N LEU A 162 -5.49 6.99 -25.73
CA LEU A 162 -5.68 6.45 -24.40
C LEU A 162 -7.15 6.50 -23.97
N LEU A 163 -7.87 7.59 -24.22
CA LEU A 163 -9.32 7.66 -23.96
C LEU A 163 -10.10 6.58 -24.70
N LYS A 164 -9.76 6.31 -25.97
CA LYS A 164 -10.40 5.24 -26.75
C LYS A 164 -10.09 3.87 -26.18
N LEU A 165 -8.82 3.64 -25.84
CA LEU A 165 -8.36 2.41 -25.24
C LEU A 165 -9.04 2.16 -23.88
N LEU A 166 -9.12 3.17 -23.01
CA LEU A 166 -9.78 3.06 -21.71
C LEU A 166 -11.29 2.79 -21.85
N ASN A 167 -11.96 3.42 -22.82
CA ASN A 167 -13.37 3.13 -23.14
C ASN A 167 -13.60 1.72 -23.70
N GLN A 168 -12.57 1.08 -24.25
CA GLN A 168 -12.64 -0.33 -24.67
C GLN A 168 -12.33 -1.28 -23.50
N MET A 169 -11.35 -0.93 -22.67
CA MET A 169 -10.89 -1.75 -21.53
C MET A 169 -11.88 -1.76 -20.36
N PHE A 170 -12.44 -0.60 -20.01
CA PHE A 170 -13.20 -0.39 -18.79
C PHE A 170 -14.62 0.12 -19.07
N LEU A 171 -15.57 -0.30 -18.24
CA LEU A 171 -16.94 0.21 -18.22
C LEU A 171 -17.02 1.68 -17.77
N GLY A 172 -16.07 2.10 -16.92
CA GLY A 172 -16.00 3.45 -16.40
C GLY A 172 -14.73 3.71 -15.60
N VAL A 173 -14.26 4.96 -15.63
CA VAL A 173 -13.27 5.50 -14.70
C VAL A 173 -13.96 6.54 -13.85
N ILE A 174 -14.18 6.23 -12.59
CA ILE A 174 -15.05 6.95 -11.67
C ILE A 174 -14.20 7.81 -10.72
N ILE A 175 -14.58 9.08 -10.58
CA ILE A 175 -13.98 10.02 -9.63
C ILE A 175 -15.08 10.69 -8.82
N HIS A 176 -14.82 10.94 -7.54
CA HIS A 176 -15.70 11.75 -6.71
C HIS A 176 -15.49 13.25 -6.95
N ASN A 177 -16.53 13.97 -7.41
CA ASN A 177 -16.43 15.39 -7.75
C ASN A 177 -16.07 16.26 -6.54
N GLY A 178 -16.54 15.90 -5.35
CA GLY A 178 -16.23 16.64 -4.12
C GLY A 178 -14.76 16.55 -3.73
N GLN A 179 -14.11 15.41 -3.99
CA GLN A 179 -12.68 15.27 -3.73
C GLN A 179 -11.86 16.07 -4.72
N LEU A 180 -12.28 16.05 -5.99
CA LEU A 180 -11.65 16.82 -7.05
C LEU A 180 -11.75 18.33 -6.80
N GLU A 181 -12.86 18.80 -6.24
CA GLU A 181 -13.04 20.21 -5.87
C GLU A 181 -12.05 20.66 -4.78
N MET A 182 -11.76 19.81 -3.79
CA MET A 182 -10.71 20.12 -2.80
C MET A 182 -9.34 20.28 -3.47
N VAL A 183 -9.02 19.42 -4.43
CA VAL A 183 -7.74 19.46 -5.16
C VAL A 183 -7.64 20.70 -6.03
N ARG A 184 -8.72 21.11 -6.71
CA ARG A 184 -8.76 22.37 -7.47
C ARG A 184 -8.46 23.57 -6.58
N ARG A 185 -9.10 23.65 -5.42
CA ARG A 185 -8.85 24.72 -4.44
C ARG A 185 -7.42 24.72 -3.92
N ALA A 186 -6.83 23.55 -3.69
CA ALA A 186 -5.42 23.44 -3.32
C ALA A 186 -4.49 23.91 -4.44
N ALA A 187 -4.85 23.67 -5.71
CA ALA A 187 -4.08 24.15 -6.87
C ALA A 187 -4.23 25.66 -7.13
N GLU A 188 -5.29 26.30 -6.61
CA GLU A 188 -5.53 27.75 -6.72
C GLU A 188 -4.77 28.57 -5.68
N VAL A 189 -4.19 27.95 -4.64
CA VAL A 189 -3.42 28.64 -3.60
C VAL A 189 -2.21 29.36 -4.23
N PRO A 190 -2.05 30.68 -4.01
CA PRO A 190 -0.95 31.43 -4.59
C PRO A 190 0.38 30.99 -3.97
N ASP A 191 1.42 30.92 -4.79
CA ASP A 191 2.82 30.62 -4.43
C ASP A 191 3.10 29.22 -3.86
N VAL A 192 2.14 28.29 -3.94
CA VAL A 192 2.30 26.92 -3.43
C VAL A 192 2.11 25.90 -4.57
N PRO A 193 3.14 25.10 -4.95
CA PRO A 193 3.01 24.01 -5.91
C PRO A 193 2.30 22.80 -5.32
N VAL A 194 1.69 21.99 -6.20
CA VAL A 194 0.99 20.75 -5.84
C VAL A 194 1.84 19.53 -6.21
N VAL A 195 2.02 18.62 -5.25
CA VAL A 195 2.67 17.32 -5.45
C VAL A 195 1.66 16.22 -5.16
N PHE A 196 1.40 15.40 -6.18
CA PHE A 196 0.52 14.25 -6.12
C PHE A 196 1.32 13.01 -5.74
N LEU A 197 0.85 12.29 -4.73
CA LEU A 197 1.50 11.08 -4.22
C LEU A 197 0.49 9.92 -4.31
N SER A 198 0.74 8.96 -5.21
CA SER A 198 -0.22 7.91 -5.54
C SER A 198 0.22 6.52 -5.08
N THR A 199 -0.75 5.67 -4.74
CA THR A 199 -0.58 4.20 -4.75
C THR A 199 -0.33 3.67 -6.16
N HIS A 200 0.23 2.48 -6.32
CA HIS A 200 0.59 1.92 -7.64
C HIS A 200 0.14 0.47 -7.78
N LYS A 201 -1.01 0.26 -8.42
CA LYS A 201 -1.65 -1.05 -8.62
C LYS A 201 -1.41 -1.61 -10.01
N SER A 202 -1.20 -0.76 -11.03
CA SER A 202 -0.91 -1.18 -12.40
C SER A 202 0.06 -0.22 -13.09
N GLN A 203 0.81 -0.71 -14.09
CA GLN A 203 1.64 0.15 -14.93
C GLN A 203 0.80 1.16 -15.73
N LEU A 204 -0.49 0.89 -15.92
CA LEU A 204 -1.44 1.80 -16.56
C LEU A 204 -1.72 3.04 -15.70
N ASP A 205 -1.49 3.00 -14.39
CA ASP A 205 -1.76 4.10 -13.45
C ASP A 205 -1.04 5.39 -13.84
N ARG A 206 0.20 5.28 -14.34
CA ARG A 206 1.00 6.44 -14.79
C ARG A 206 0.31 7.22 -15.89
N LEU A 207 -0.20 6.50 -16.88
CA LEU A 207 -0.90 7.08 -18.03
C LEU A 207 -2.32 7.52 -17.66
N LEU A 208 -3.00 6.73 -16.83
CA LEU A 208 -4.34 7.02 -16.34
C LEU A 208 -4.34 8.32 -15.53
N LEU A 209 -3.54 8.43 -14.48
CA LEU A 209 -3.50 9.63 -13.63
C LEU A 209 -3.06 10.86 -14.42
N GLN A 210 -2.08 10.72 -15.33
CA GLN A 210 -1.69 11.83 -16.19
C GLN A 210 -2.88 12.37 -17.01
N LEU A 211 -3.65 11.46 -17.62
CA LEU A 211 -4.85 11.81 -18.36
C LEU A 211 -5.91 12.43 -17.46
N LEU A 212 -6.14 11.87 -16.27
CA LEU A 212 -7.14 12.38 -15.34
C LEU A 212 -6.80 13.80 -14.91
N LEU A 213 -5.57 14.07 -14.46
CA LEU A 213 -5.13 15.39 -14.01
C LEU A 213 -5.24 16.45 -15.14
N ILE A 214 -4.83 16.11 -16.36
CA ILE A 214 -4.96 17.02 -17.51
C ILE A 214 -6.42 17.25 -17.88
N SER A 215 -7.24 16.19 -17.91
CA SER A 215 -8.66 16.28 -18.27
C SER A 215 -9.47 17.15 -17.30
N GLN A 216 -9.06 17.18 -16.03
CA GLN A 216 -9.70 17.98 -14.98
C GLN A 216 -9.12 19.39 -14.83
N GLY A 217 -8.16 19.77 -15.66
CA GLY A 217 -7.56 21.10 -15.67
C GLY A 217 -6.55 21.35 -14.54
N LEU A 218 -6.02 20.30 -13.90
CA LEU A 218 -5.05 20.41 -12.80
C LEU A 218 -3.60 20.61 -13.28
N GLY A 219 -3.41 20.91 -14.57
CA GLY A 219 -2.10 21.11 -15.20
C GLY A 219 -1.53 19.84 -15.85
N THR A 220 -0.35 19.97 -16.46
CA THR A 220 0.38 18.87 -17.11
C THR A 220 1.34 18.23 -16.09
N PRO A 221 0.99 17.09 -15.45
CA PRO A 221 1.84 16.51 -14.40
C PRO A 221 3.13 15.93 -14.98
N ARG A 222 4.21 16.18 -14.25
CA ARG A 222 5.50 15.51 -14.41
C ARG A 222 5.44 14.18 -13.69
N VAL A 223 5.38 13.09 -14.46
CA VAL A 223 5.20 11.75 -13.89
C VAL A 223 6.57 11.14 -13.64
N THR A 224 6.92 10.83 -12.40
CA THR A 224 8.19 10.15 -12.13
C THR A 224 8.15 8.73 -12.69
N CYS A 225 9.27 8.25 -13.23
CA CYS A 225 9.44 6.94 -13.83
C CYS A 225 10.80 6.36 -13.45
N GLU A 226 10.86 5.05 -13.25
CA GLU A 226 12.11 4.33 -13.02
C GLU A 226 12.87 4.11 -14.33
N TYR A 227 14.19 4.26 -14.27
CA TYR A 227 15.04 4.21 -15.46
C TYR A 227 15.19 2.79 -16.03
N LYS A 228 15.25 1.77 -15.16
CA LYS A 228 15.54 0.37 -15.52
C LYS A 228 14.37 -0.38 -16.15
N THR A 229 13.15 0.10 -15.98
CA THR A 229 11.92 -0.60 -16.36
C THR A 229 11.66 -0.58 -17.87
N TYR A 230 12.18 0.42 -18.59
CA TYR A 230 11.76 0.70 -19.97
C TYR A 230 12.91 0.65 -20.99
N PRO A 231 12.69 0.03 -22.17
CA PRO A 231 13.57 0.16 -23.32
C PRO A 231 13.76 1.63 -23.74
N SER A 232 14.89 1.92 -24.39
CA SER A 232 15.29 3.28 -24.79
C SER A 232 14.23 4.03 -25.62
N LYS A 233 13.56 3.36 -26.56
CA LYS A 233 12.50 3.95 -27.40
C LYS A 233 11.26 4.32 -26.58
N CYS A 234 10.86 3.46 -25.65
CA CYS A 234 9.72 3.70 -24.75
C CYS A 234 10.00 4.89 -23.84
N ARG A 235 11.22 4.96 -23.33
CA ARG A 235 11.67 6.05 -22.48
C ARG A 235 11.57 7.39 -23.20
N THR A 236 12.06 7.48 -24.44
CA THR A 236 11.94 8.71 -25.23
C THR A 236 10.48 9.10 -25.42
N LEU A 237 9.59 8.13 -25.71
CA LEU A 237 8.17 8.39 -25.85
C LEU A 237 7.56 8.89 -24.53
N LEU A 238 7.77 8.19 -23.42
CA LEU A 238 7.27 8.58 -22.10
C LEU A 238 7.83 9.94 -21.65
N ALA A 239 9.10 10.23 -21.94
CA ALA A 239 9.71 11.53 -21.68
C ALA A 239 9.00 12.64 -22.48
N LEU A 240 8.69 12.40 -23.77
CA LEU A 240 7.95 13.34 -24.62
C LEU A 240 6.50 13.55 -24.13
N LEU A 241 5.96 12.58 -23.41
CA LEU A 241 4.66 12.65 -22.76
C LEU A 241 4.72 13.34 -21.39
N GLY A 242 5.89 13.75 -20.90
CA GLY A 242 6.06 14.44 -19.62
C GLY A 242 6.54 13.55 -18.47
N GLY A 243 7.00 12.33 -18.77
CA GLY A 243 7.70 11.46 -17.82
C GLY A 243 9.06 12.02 -17.43
N VAL A 244 9.42 11.86 -16.16
CA VAL A 244 10.69 12.28 -15.56
C VAL A 244 11.40 11.05 -15.03
N PHE A 245 12.66 10.86 -15.42
CA PHE A 245 13.44 9.67 -15.07
C PHE A 245 14.60 10.01 -14.14
N LEU A 246 14.97 9.05 -13.26
CA LEU A 246 16.25 9.14 -12.55
C LEU A 246 17.42 8.94 -13.54
N PRO A 247 18.43 9.82 -13.57
CA PRO A 247 19.59 9.64 -14.43
C PRO A 247 20.49 8.47 -13.97
N GLN A 248 21.09 7.75 -14.91
CA GLN A 248 21.96 6.58 -14.62
C GLN A 248 23.14 6.88 -13.70
N GLY A 249 23.62 8.13 -13.68
CA GLY A 249 24.72 8.55 -12.82
C GLY A 249 24.39 8.50 -11.33
N VAL A 250 23.10 8.57 -10.97
CA VAL A 250 22.64 8.63 -9.57
C VAL A 250 22.89 7.31 -8.83
N GLU A 251 22.95 6.19 -9.54
CA GLU A 251 23.24 4.87 -8.98
C GLU A 251 24.75 4.57 -8.85
N GLN A 252 25.61 5.41 -9.43
CA GLN A 252 27.07 5.27 -9.29
C GLN A 252 27.52 5.66 -7.88
N ALA A 253 28.72 5.22 -7.45
CA ALA A 253 29.28 5.59 -6.15
C ALA A 253 29.16 7.11 -5.88
N ARG A 254 28.86 7.52 -4.64
CA ARG A 254 28.67 8.94 -4.28
C ARG A 254 29.85 9.83 -4.72
N ASP A 255 31.05 9.26 -4.79
CA ASP A 255 32.30 9.96 -5.12
C ASP A 255 32.62 9.99 -6.62
N SER A 256 31.81 9.34 -7.47
CA SER A 256 32.02 9.44 -8.92
C SER A 256 31.64 10.84 -9.41
N GLU A 257 32.49 11.44 -10.25
CA GLU A 257 32.27 12.80 -10.74
C GLU A 257 30.94 12.94 -11.48
N GLN A 258 30.59 11.91 -12.26
CA GLN A 258 29.34 11.84 -13.01
C GLN A 258 28.13 11.66 -12.09
N GLY A 259 28.31 10.96 -10.95
CA GLY A 259 27.27 10.78 -9.94
C GLY A 259 26.99 12.05 -9.16
N VAL A 260 28.01 12.79 -8.74
CA VAL A 260 27.85 14.07 -8.02
C VAL A 260 27.13 15.09 -8.92
N LEU A 261 27.58 15.24 -10.17
CA LEU A 261 26.97 16.17 -11.12
C LEU A 261 25.51 15.80 -11.43
N SER A 262 25.23 14.51 -11.69
CA SER A 262 23.86 14.08 -12.02
C SER A 262 22.87 14.30 -10.89
N ARG A 263 23.26 14.06 -9.63
CA ARG A 263 22.45 14.35 -8.44
C ARG A 263 22.19 15.84 -8.28
N ALA A 264 23.20 16.69 -8.48
CA ALA A 264 23.05 18.14 -8.38
C ALA A 264 22.13 18.70 -9.47
N VAL A 265 22.27 18.21 -10.71
CA VAL A 265 21.40 18.59 -11.84
C VAL A 265 19.95 18.14 -11.56
N LEU A 266 19.74 16.92 -11.07
CA LEU A 266 18.41 16.42 -10.73
C LEU A 266 17.74 17.22 -9.60
N ALA A 267 18.48 17.51 -8.53
CA ALA A 267 17.95 18.29 -7.41
C ALA A 267 17.59 19.73 -7.83
N SER A 268 18.44 20.35 -8.65
CA SER A 268 18.18 21.69 -9.21
C SER A 268 17.00 21.68 -10.19
N TYR A 269 16.82 20.60 -10.95
CA TYR A 269 15.67 20.42 -11.83
C TYR A 269 14.35 20.35 -11.03
N VAL A 270 14.29 19.54 -9.97
CA VAL A 270 13.08 19.43 -9.12
C VAL A 270 12.75 20.79 -8.47
N GLU A 271 13.76 21.53 -8.02
CA GLU A 271 13.60 22.90 -7.53
C GLU A 271 12.96 23.83 -8.57
N GLU A 272 13.41 23.80 -9.83
CA GLU A 272 12.81 24.60 -10.90
C GLU A 272 11.38 24.16 -11.25
N VAL A 273 11.09 22.85 -11.23
CA VAL A 273 9.74 22.31 -11.47
C VAL A 273 8.76 22.82 -10.42
N LEU A 274 9.14 22.74 -9.14
CA LEU A 274 8.34 23.22 -8.02
C LEU A 274 8.19 24.76 -8.04
N ARG A 275 9.28 25.50 -8.33
CA ARG A 275 9.24 26.96 -8.48
C ARG A 275 8.33 27.40 -9.64
N SER A 276 8.31 26.63 -10.73
CA SER A 276 7.45 26.88 -11.89
C SER A 276 6.00 26.42 -11.67
N ARG A 277 5.66 25.92 -10.46
CA ARG A 277 4.34 25.37 -10.09
C ARG A 277 3.85 24.29 -11.04
N GLN A 278 4.76 23.51 -11.62
CA GLN A 278 4.37 22.36 -12.43
C GLN A 278 4.01 21.20 -11.49
N PRO A 279 2.83 20.57 -11.66
CA PRO A 279 2.42 19.48 -10.79
C PRO A 279 3.36 18.28 -10.95
N LEU A 280 3.80 17.70 -9.85
CA LEU A 280 4.68 16.53 -9.82
C LEU A 280 3.89 15.32 -9.32
N LEU A 281 3.92 14.20 -10.04
CA LEU A 281 3.28 12.95 -9.65
C LEU A 281 4.33 11.91 -9.28
N ILE A 282 4.32 11.44 -8.03
CA ILE A 282 5.21 10.42 -7.49
C ILE A 282 4.39 9.20 -7.08
N PHE A 283 4.83 8.01 -7.46
CA PHE A 283 4.24 6.75 -7.00
C PHE A 283 4.97 6.26 -5.75
N LEU A 284 4.21 5.98 -4.68
CA LEU A 284 4.74 5.57 -3.37
C LEU A 284 5.05 4.08 -3.30
N GLU A 285 4.31 3.25 -4.02
CA GLU A 285 4.45 1.79 -4.02
C GLU A 285 5.23 1.29 -5.24
N GLU A 286 5.89 0.14 -5.11
CA GLU A 286 6.32 -0.62 -6.28
C GLU A 286 5.09 -1.26 -6.95
N ALA A 287 5.10 -1.32 -8.28
CA ALA A 287 4.00 -1.93 -9.02
C ALA A 287 3.82 -3.39 -8.62
N PHE A 288 2.58 -3.84 -8.45
CA PHE A 288 2.26 -5.24 -8.19
C PHE A 288 2.79 -5.79 -6.87
N ALA A 289 3.12 -4.90 -5.93
CA ALA A 289 3.52 -5.31 -4.60
C ALA A 289 2.40 -6.13 -3.92
N GLY A 290 1.10 -5.91 -4.18
CA GLY A 290 0.04 -6.74 -3.54
C GLY A 290 -0.07 -6.58 -2.01
N ALA A 291 0.87 -5.87 -1.40
CA ALA A 291 0.88 -5.34 -0.04
C ALA A 291 1.44 -3.90 -0.08
N PRO A 292 0.96 -2.99 0.79
CA PRO A 292 1.43 -1.62 0.81
C PRO A 292 2.86 -1.53 1.35
N GLN A 293 3.78 -1.00 0.55
CA GLN A 293 5.17 -0.76 0.95
C GLN A 293 5.70 0.50 0.27
N VAL A 294 6.38 1.36 1.03
CA VAL A 294 7.03 2.56 0.49
C VAL A 294 8.27 2.15 -0.28
N SER A 295 8.28 2.40 -1.60
CA SER A 295 9.39 2.03 -2.48
C SER A 295 10.63 2.87 -2.22
N ALA A 296 11.82 2.31 -2.49
CA ALA A 296 13.07 3.04 -2.38
C ALA A 296 13.11 4.26 -3.33
N SER A 297 12.61 4.09 -4.56
CA SER A 297 12.55 5.18 -5.55
C SER A 297 11.62 6.31 -5.10
N SER A 298 10.48 6.00 -4.48
CA SER A 298 9.58 7.04 -3.96
C SER A 298 10.25 7.89 -2.89
N ARG A 299 11.02 7.26 -2.00
CA ARG A 299 11.77 7.94 -0.93
C ARG A 299 12.83 8.87 -1.52
N GLU A 300 13.51 8.44 -2.57
CA GLU A 300 14.49 9.27 -3.29
C GLU A 300 13.82 10.51 -3.90
N TRP A 301 12.68 10.37 -4.57
CA TRP A 301 11.92 11.51 -5.09
C TRP A 301 11.42 12.44 -3.98
N LEU A 302 10.88 11.88 -2.89
CA LEU A 302 10.43 12.66 -1.73
C LEU A 302 11.60 13.40 -1.06
N SER A 303 12.81 12.83 -1.05
CA SER A 303 14.00 13.51 -0.52
C SER A 303 14.36 14.75 -1.35
N LEU A 304 14.19 14.70 -2.68
CA LEU A 304 14.38 15.85 -3.57
C LEU A 304 13.35 16.95 -3.30
N VAL A 305 12.07 16.57 -3.14
CA VAL A 305 10.97 17.51 -2.83
C VAL A 305 11.18 18.16 -1.46
N PHE A 306 11.49 17.37 -0.44
CA PHE A 306 11.77 17.86 0.90
C PHE A 306 13.00 18.79 0.92
N SER A 307 14.06 18.45 0.18
CA SER A 307 15.25 19.29 0.08
C SER A 307 14.97 20.65 -0.58
N ALA A 308 14.09 20.69 -1.59
CA ALA A 308 13.66 21.94 -2.22
C ALA A 308 12.84 22.84 -1.27
N PHE A 309 11.98 22.24 -0.45
CA PHE A 309 11.27 22.94 0.63
C PHE A 309 12.25 23.44 1.70
N HIS A 310 13.13 22.57 2.20
CA HIS A 310 14.08 22.90 3.26
C HIS A 310 15.12 23.94 2.83
N SER A 311 15.50 23.99 1.55
CA SER A 311 16.39 25.01 1.00
C SER A 311 15.73 26.40 0.89
N GLY A 312 14.43 26.51 1.18
CA GLY A 312 13.66 27.74 1.03
C GLY A 312 13.39 28.12 -0.43
N THR A 313 13.56 27.19 -1.37
CA THR A 313 13.27 27.45 -2.79
C THR A 313 11.79 27.72 -3.02
N VAL A 314 10.95 27.03 -2.25
CA VAL A 314 9.50 27.19 -2.25
C VAL A 314 9.03 27.31 -0.80
N PRO A 315 8.14 28.26 -0.47
CA PRO A 315 7.73 28.50 0.91
C PRO A 315 6.93 27.34 1.52
N ASP A 316 6.09 26.67 0.71
CA ASP A 316 5.27 25.53 1.13
C ASP A 316 4.97 24.64 -0.09
N ILE A 317 4.49 23.41 0.14
CA ILE A 317 4.08 22.47 -0.91
C ILE A 317 2.77 21.80 -0.49
N MET A 318 1.76 21.81 -1.37
CA MET A 318 0.51 21.08 -1.16
C MET A 318 0.71 19.62 -1.56
N ILE A 319 0.55 18.70 -0.61
CA ILE A 319 0.61 17.26 -0.85
C ILE A 319 -0.79 16.71 -1.01
N VAL A 320 -1.01 15.94 -2.09
CA VAL A 320 -2.30 15.31 -2.39
C VAL A 320 -2.12 13.79 -2.51
N PRO A 321 -2.54 13.02 -1.50
CA PRO A 321 -2.58 11.56 -1.60
C PRO A 321 -3.65 11.09 -2.59
N ILE A 322 -3.32 10.10 -3.42
CA ILE A 322 -4.22 9.49 -4.40
C ILE A 322 -4.32 7.99 -4.16
N GLY A 323 -5.56 7.50 -4.09
CA GLY A 323 -5.92 6.10 -4.06
C GLY A 323 -6.46 5.63 -5.41
N ILE A 324 -6.08 4.43 -5.85
CA ILE A 324 -6.57 3.83 -7.10
C ILE A 324 -7.04 2.40 -6.84
N SER A 325 -8.23 2.09 -7.31
CA SER A 325 -8.86 0.78 -7.21
C SER A 325 -9.38 0.30 -8.55
N TYR A 326 -9.13 -0.97 -8.87
CA TYR A 326 -9.57 -1.64 -10.08
C TYR A 326 -10.49 -2.80 -9.73
N ASP A 327 -11.52 -3.07 -10.51
CA ASP A 327 -12.20 -4.36 -10.43
C ASP A 327 -11.21 -5.48 -10.83
N VAL A 328 -10.66 -5.39 -12.04
CA VAL A 328 -9.57 -6.24 -12.52
C VAL A 328 -8.46 -5.37 -13.09
N ALA A 329 -7.27 -5.44 -12.49
CA ALA A 329 -6.11 -4.72 -13.02
C ALA A 329 -5.67 -5.34 -14.37
N PRO A 330 -5.32 -4.55 -15.40
CA PRO A 330 -5.00 -5.06 -16.74
C PRO A 330 -3.80 -6.01 -16.78
N ASP A 331 -2.94 -5.94 -15.76
CA ASP A 331 -1.69 -6.70 -15.68
C ASP A 331 -1.80 -7.93 -14.75
N SER A 332 -2.93 -8.18 -14.08
CA SER A 332 -3.09 -9.32 -13.14
C SER A 332 -2.91 -10.68 -13.81
N GLY A 333 -3.24 -10.78 -15.11
CA GLY A 333 -3.17 -12.02 -15.89
C GLY A 333 -1.80 -12.35 -16.49
N TYR A 334 -0.77 -11.50 -16.37
CA TYR A 334 0.56 -11.76 -16.93
C TYR A 334 1.50 -12.37 -15.88
N ARG A 335 1.08 -13.52 -15.37
CA ARG A 335 1.63 -14.15 -14.16
C ARG A 335 2.91 -14.97 -14.44
N GLY A 336 3.89 -14.84 -13.54
CA GLY A 336 4.86 -15.90 -13.22
C GLY A 336 6.24 -15.87 -13.89
N LYS A 337 6.56 -14.91 -14.78
CA LYS A 337 7.86 -14.87 -15.48
C LYS A 337 8.59 -13.53 -15.51
N VAL A 338 7.94 -12.44 -15.11
CA VAL A 338 8.55 -11.12 -15.19
C VAL A 338 9.13 -10.80 -13.82
N SER A 339 10.42 -11.11 -13.66
CA SER A 339 11.23 -10.47 -12.63
C SER A 339 11.17 -8.95 -12.84
N SER A 340 11.22 -8.15 -11.78
CA SER A 340 11.33 -6.68 -11.84
C SER A 340 12.52 -6.17 -12.67
N THR A 341 13.41 -7.09 -13.08
CA THR A 341 14.59 -6.87 -13.91
C THR A 341 14.36 -7.10 -15.42
N GLN A 342 13.22 -7.64 -15.84
CA GLN A 342 12.94 -7.84 -17.28
C GLN A 342 12.40 -6.57 -17.92
N THR A 343 13.17 -6.01 -18.85
CA THR A 343 12.74 -4.89 -19.70
C THR A 343 11.52 -5.30 -20.53
N LEU A 344 10.37 -4.70 -20.25
CA LEU A 344 9.16 -4.96 -21.01
C LEU A 344 9.29 -4.28 -22.37
N SER A 345 9.23 -5.08 -23.44
CA SER A 345 9.18 -4.54 -24.80
C SER A 345 7.90 -3.73 -24.98
N LEU A 346 8.02 -2.56 -25.62
CA LEU A 346 6.93 -1.66 -25.94
C LEU A 346 5.77 -2.39 -26.62
N TRP A 347 6.11 -3.33 -27.51
CA TRP A 347 5.17 -4.18 -28.23
C TRP A 347 4.50 -5.22 -27.33
N THR A 348 5.21 -5.79 -26.36
CA THR A 348 4.60 -6.72 -25.41
C THR A 348 3.62 -5.99 -24.50
N SER A 349 3.98 -4.80 -24.00
CA SER A 349 3.08 -3.98 -23.19
C SER A 349 1.87 -3.45 -23.98
N LEU A 350 2.06 -2.99 -25.21
CA LEU A 350 0.93 -2.60 -26.06
C LEU A 350 0.05 -3.80 -26.42
N TRP A 351 0.63 -4.97 -26.68
CA TRP A 351 -0.12 -6.19 -26.99
C TRP A 351 -0.91 -6.71 -25.79
N THR A 352 -0.34 -6.67 -24.58
CA THR A 352 -1.07 -7.01 -23.34
C THR A 352 -2.22 -6.07 -23.10
N ILE A 353 -1.99 -4.76 -23.28
CA ILE A 353 -3.02 -3.73 -23.17
C ILE A 353 -4.13 -3.93 -24.22
N CYS A 354 -3.79 -4.22 -25.49
CA CYS A 354 -4.78 -4.53 -26.53
C CYS A 354 -5.55 -5.82 -26.23
N ARG A 355 -4.89 -6.86 -25.72
CA ARG A 355 -5.56 -8.10 -25.31
C ARG A 355 -6.48 -7.87 -24.11
N ALA A 356 -6.07 -7.02 -23.16
CA ALA A 356 -6.87 -6.63 -22.02
C ALA A 356 -8.08 -5.77 -22.43
N ALA A 357 -7.94 -4.94 -23.48
CA ALA A 357 -9.05 -4.20 -24.09
C ALA A 357 -10.16 -5.10 -24.65
N CYS A 358 -9.86 -6.37 -24.96
CA CYS A 358 -10.86 -7.33 -25.39
C CYS A 358 -11.51 -8.12 -24.23
N ARG A 359 -11.05 -7.95 -22.97
CA ARG A 359 -11.46 -8.81 -21.83
C ARG A 359 -12.55 -8.21 -20.94
N GLY A 360 -12.80 -6.89 -21.05
CA GLY A 360 -13.76 -6.16 -20.21
C GLY A 360 -13.37 -6.20 -18.73
N LEU A 361 -12.54 -5.24 -18.30
CA LEU A 361 -11.87 -5.24 -16.99
C LEU A 361 -12.70 -4.63 -15.84
N GLY A 362 -14.00 -4.39 -16.05
CA GLY A 362 -14.88 -3.75 -15.08
C GLY A 362 -14.65 -2.24 -14.98
N CYS A 363 -14.68 -1.68 -13.78
CA CYS A 363 -14.51 -0.26 -13.51
C CYS A 363 -13.17 0.04 -12.82
N VAL A 364 -12.73 1.28 -12.97
CA VAL A 364 -11.63 1.87 -12.20
C VAL A 364 -12.19 3.00 -11.36
N ARG A 365 -11.75 3.09 -10.12
CA ARG A 365 -12.08 4.19 -9.22
C ARG A 365 -10.81 4.88 -8.75
N VAL A 366 -10.79 6.21 -8.86
CA VAL A 366 -9.69 7.06 -8.41
C VAL A 366 -10.23 8.05 -7.39
N ASP A 367 -9.69 7.97 -6.18
CA ASP A 367 -10.10 8.79 -5.05
C ASP A 367 -8.94 9.71 -4.64
N PHE A 368 -9.24 10.98 -4.40
CA PHE A 368 -8.26 11.95 -3.90
C PHE A 368 -8.51 12.18 -2.41
N ALA A 369 -7.47 11.99 -1.60
CA ALA A 369 -7.51 12.40 -0.21
C ALA A 369 -7.39 13.93 -0.09
N GLN A 370 -7.77 14.45 1.07
CA GLN A 370 -7.70 15.86 1.40
C GLN A 370 -6.27 16.37 1.27
N PRO A 371 -6.03 17.44 0.49
CA PRO A 371 -4.73 18.07 0.39
C PRO A 371 -4.26 18.60 1.75
N PHE A 372 -2.94 18.53 1.99
CA PHE A 372 -2.35 19.11 3.19
C PHE A 372 -1.02 19.82 2.92
N SER A 373 -0.72 20.82 3.73
CA SER A 373 0.52 21.60 3.68
C SER A 373 1.71 20.81 4.22
N LEU A 374 2.80 20.75 3.45
CA LEU A 374 4.06 20.16 3.89
C LEU A 374 4.71 20.99 5.01
N GLN A 375 4.64 22.32 4.91
CA GLN A 375 5.16 23.21 5.94
C GLN A 375 4.48 22.95 7.29
N GLU A 376 3.16 22.81 7.28
CA GLU A 376 2.38 22.48 8.47
C GLU A 376 2.80 21.11 9.04
N TYR A 377 2.90 20.10 8.19
CA TYR A 377 3.29 18.75 8.59
C TYR A 377 4.68 18.72 9.23
N VAL A 378 5.65 19.46 8.68
CA VAL A 378 7.01 19.56 9.21
C VAL A 378 7.03 20.35 10.52
N ALA A 379 6.28 21.45 10.62
CA ALA A 379 6.19 22.24 11.85
C ALA A 379 5.65 21.43 13.03
N ASN A 380 4.67 20.55 12.78
CA ASN A 380 4.07 19.68 13.79
C ASN A 380 4.84 18.35 14.00
N SER A 381 6.02 18.19 13.39
CA SER A 381 6.83 16.97 13.54
C SER A 381 7.43 16.79 14.94
N LEU A 382 7.42 17.82 15.79
CA LEU A 382 7.96 17.80 17.16
C LEU A 382 7.22 16.85 18.10
N PHE A 383 5.93 16.56 17.87
CA PHE A 383 5.16 15.55 18.63
C PHE A 383 5.60 14.10 18.34
N ARG A 384 6.51 13.91 17.37
CA ARG A 384 6.95 12.59 16.88
C ARG A 384 8.29 12.15 17.49
N GLN A 385 8.92 13.00 18.30
CA GLN A 385 10.14 12.70 19.04
C GLN A 385 9.81 12.21 20.45
N SER A 386 9.37 10.97 20.58
CA SER A 386 9.17 10.38 21.91
C SER A 386 9.48 8.88 21.92
N SER A 387 10.76 8.55 22.02
CA SER A 387 11.34 7.47 22.85
C SER A 387 12.69 7.03 22.29
N SER A 388 13.55 6.43 23.12
CA SER A 388 14.76 5.74 22.67
C SER A 388 14.34 4.53 21.83
N GLY A 389 14.23 4.72 20.51
CA GLY A 389 13.85 3.65 19.61
C GLY A 389 14.88 2.51 19.68
N LYS A 390 14.40 1.29 19.89
CA LYS A 390 15.24 0.07 19.89
C LYS A 390 15.06 -0.68 18.59
N CYS A 391 16.09 -1.44 18.22
CA CYS A 391 16.08 -2.25 17.01
C CYS A 391 15.12 -3.43 17.21
N LEU A 392 14.54 -3.97 16.13
CA LEU A 392 13.63 -5.13 16.25
C LEU A 392 14.32 -6.33 16.91
N GLU A 393 15.59 -6.56 16.57
CA GLU A 393 16.46 -7.53 17.24
C GLU A 393 16.50 -7.33 18.77
N GLU A 394 16.65 -6.10 19.26
CA GLU A 394 16.73 -5.82 20.70
C GLU A 394 15.38 -5.99 21.42
N LEU A 395 14.27 -5.85 20.69
CA LEU A 395 12.91 -5.93 21.23
C LEU A 395 12.41 -7.38 21.29
N LEU A 396 12.51 -8.12 20.19
CA LEU A 396 11.87 -9.43 20.05
C LEU A 396 12.82 -10.62 20.23
N LEU A 397 14.12 -10.47 19.93
CA LEU A 397 15.06 -11.59 20.03
C LEU A 397 15.16 -12.17 21.47
N PRO A 398 15.13 -11.36 22.55
CA PRO A 398 15.07 -11.91 23.90
C PRO A 398 13.84 -12.80 24.11
N GLU A 399 12.67 -12.33 23.70
CA GLU A 399 11.40 -13.06 23.87
C GLU A 399 11.38 -14.35 23.05
N ILE A 400 11.80 -14.30 21.78
CA ILE A 400 11.91 -15.46 20.90
C ILE A 400 12.86 -16.52 21.49
N LEU A 401 13.96 -16.10 22.12
CA LEU A 401 14.92 -17.01 22.75
C LEU A 401 14.51 -17.45 24.17
N GLY A 402 13.34 -17.03 24.67
CA GLY A 402 12.80 -17.40 25.97
C GLY A 402 13.31 -16.58 27.16
N LYS A 403 13.93 -15.42 26.91
CA LYS A 403 14.34 -14.45 27.93
C LYS A 403 13.27 -13.36 28.03
N ARG A 404 12.50 -13.36 29.13
CA ARG A 404 11.47 -12.32 29.37
C ARG A 404 12.11 -10.93 29.44
N CYS A 405 11.67 -10.03 28.56
CA CYS A 405 11.97 -8.60 28.63
C CYS A 405 10.70 -7.81 28.96
N SER A 406 10.83 -6.72 29.71
CA SER A 406 9.75 -5.73 29.86
C SER A 406 9.64 -4.93 28.55
N ILE A 407 8.88 -5.46 27.59
CA ILE A 407 8.69 -4.91 26.23
C ILE A 407 7.82 -3.63 26.24
N LEU A 408 7.26 -3.28 27.39
CA LEU A 408 6.08 -2.42 27.52
C LEU A 408 6.21 -0.97 27.02
N ASP A 409 7.39 -0.37 26.90
CA ASP A 409 7.50 1.09 26.62
C ASP A 409 8.46 1.49 25.48
N CYS A 410 8.98 0.54 24.68
CA CYS A 410 9.94 0.88 23.63
C CYS A 410 9.30 0.90 22.23
N GLU A 411 9.41 2.03 21.52
CA GLU A 411 9.00 2.09 20.12
C GLU A 411 10.02 1.38 19.22
N LYS A 412 9.51 0.59 18.27
CA LYS A 412 10.33 -0.02 17.21
C LYS A 412 10.95 1.09 16.37
N LEU A 413 12.29 1.20 16.41
CA LEU A 413 13.07 1.93 15.44
C LEU A 413 13.19 1.05 14.20
N GLU A 414 12.58 1.44 13.09
CA GLU A 414 12.79 0.74 11.83
C GLU A 414 14.23 1.01 11.39
N GLN A 415 15.11 0.03 11.60
CA GLN A 415 16.48 0.09 11.13
C GLN A 415 16.51 0.07 9.61
N TRP A 416 17.10 1.11 9.05
CA TRP A 416 17.38 1.18 7.62
C TRP A 416 18.61 0.35 7.32
N SER A 417 18.60 -0.35 6.18
CA SER A 417 19.84 -0.88 5.61
C SER A 417 20.83 0.30 5.45
N PRO A 418 21.99 0.31 6.15
CA PRO A 418 22.96 1.40 6.10
C PRO A 418 23.65 1.58 4.73
N GLY A 419 23.19 0.86 3.69
CA GLY A 419 23.85 0.75 2.39
C GLY A 419 23.40 1.74 1.33
N SER A 420 22.13 2.19 1.31
CA SER A 420 21.65 3.13 0.29
C SER A 420 21.87 4.56 0.74
N LYS A 421 23.10 5.04 0.58
CA LYS A 421 23.44 6.46 0.62
C LYS A 421 22.56 7.20 -0.41
N GLY A 422 21.40 7.75 0.00
CA GLY A 422 20.38 8.39 -0.85
C GLY A 422 20.91 9.51 -1.76
N ILE A 423 20.09 9.94 -2.73
CA ILE A 423 20.44 10.94 -3.77
C ILE A 423 20.99 12.24 -3.16
N ILE A 424 20.38 12.70 -2.06
CA ILE A 424 20.80 13.89 -1.32
C ILE A 424 21.40 13.46 0.02
N ALA A 425 22.44 14.16 0.46
CA ALA A 425 22.93 14.03 1.82
C ALA A 425 21.95 14.74 2.77
N LEU A 426 21.08 13.97 3.41
CA LEU A 426 20.20 14.42 4.48
C LEU A 426 20.76 13.91 5.81
N ASN A 427 20.46 14.64 6.89
CA ASN A 427 20.75 14.14 8.24
C ASN A 427 19.74 13.02 8.59
N THR A 428 20.09 12.16 9.55
CA THR A 428 19.23 11.03 9.96
C THR A 428 17.81 11.48 10.30
N GLU A 429 17.63 12.58 11.04
CA GLU A 429 16.29 13.10 11.38
C GLU A 429 15.47 13.51 10.15
N GLN A 430 16.12 14.07 9.13
CA GLN A 430 15.47 14.48 7.89
C GLN A 430 15.06 13.27 7.06
N GLU A 431 15.90 12.23 7.01
CA GLU A 431 15.57 10.96 6.37
C GLU A 431 14.37 10.29 7.05
N ILE A 432 14.28 10.36 8.40
CA ILE A 432 13.13 9.84 9.17
C ILE A 432 11.87 10.61 8.78
N LEU A 433 11.96 11.94 8.70
CA LEU A 433 10.83 12.77 8.34
C LEU A 433 10.31 12.47 6.92
N VAL A 434 11.21 12.32 5.95
CA VAL A 434 10.86 11.98 4.55
C VAL A 434 10.18 10.61 4.49
N TYR A 435 10.71 9.61 5.20
CA TYR A 435 10.09 8.29 5.28
C TYR A 435 8.71 8.35 5.92
N ASN A 436 8.59 9.03 7.07
CA ASN A 436 7.33 9.22 7.76
C ASN A 436 6.29 9.93 6.89
N LEU A 437 6.71 10.93 6.10
CA LEU A 437 5.84 11.59 5.13
C LEU A 437 5.33 10.60 4.07
N GLY A 438 6.22 9.77 3.52
CA GLY A 438 5.86 8.72 2.57
C GLY A 438 4.87 7.73 3.16
N LEU A 439 5.13 7.22 4.37
CA LEU A 439 4.26 6.28 5.08
C LEU A 439 2.90 6.90 5.42
N HIS A 440 2.88 8.12 5.94
CA HIS A 440 1.65 8.83 6.29
C HIS A 440 0.76 9.06 5.05
N THR A 441 1.39 9.43 3.94
CA THR A 441 0.68 9.64 2.67
C THR A 441 0.23 8.32 2.05
N LEU A 442 1.04 7.26 2.15
CA LEU A 442 0.66 5.92 1.69
C LEU A 442 -0.56 5.42 2.46
N SER A 443 -0.55 5.53 3.78
CA SER A 443 -1.69 5.22 4.65
C SER A 443 -2.93 6.01 4.21
N ALA A 444 -2.83 7.33 4.00
CA ALA A 444 -3.94 8.14 3.52
C ALA A 444 -4.45 7.72 2.13
N GLY A 445 -3.56 7.37 1.19
CA GLY A 445 -3.91 6.91 -0.15
C GLY A 445 -4.61 5.54 -0.15
N VAL A 446 -4.14 4.60 0.69
CA VAL A 446 -4.78 3.28 0.83
C VAL A 446 -6.12 3.40 1.54
N SER A 447 -6.22 4.19 2.61
CA SER A 447 -7.48 4.40 3.34
C SER A 447 -8.54 5.18 2.56
N CYS A 448 -8.15 6.02 1.60
CA CYS A 448 -9.11 6.68 0.71
C CYS A 448 -9.52 5.84 -0.50
N SER A 449 -8.77 4.79 -0.83
CA SER A 449 -9.06 3.90 -1.96
C SER A 449 -10.32 3.08 -1.69
N ALA A 450 -11.27 3.10 -2.62
CA ALA A 450 -12.50 2.32 -2.47
C ALA A 450 -12.29 0.82 -2.71
N ILE A 451 -13.08 -0.02 -2.04
CA ILE A 451 -13.08 -1.47 -2.28
C ILE A 451 -14.06 -1.82 -3.40
N MET A 452 -13.61 -2.55 -4.43
CA MET A 452 -14.46 -2.96 -5.54
C MET A 452 -15.12 -4.32 -5.28
N ALA A 453 -16.16 -4.63 -6.06
CA ALA A 453 -16.98 -5.83 -5.84
C ALA A 453 -16.18 -7.12 -6.00
N VAL A 454 -15.24 -7.14 -6.95
CA VAL A 454 -14.38 -8.30 -7.21
C VAL A 454 -13.55 -8.68 -5.98
N GLN A 455 -13.06 -7.70 -5.21
CA GLN A 455 -12.25 -7.99 -4.02
C GLN A 455 -13.07 -8.58 -2.87
N ILE A 456 -14.28 -8.05 -2.65
CA ILE A 456 -15.24 -8.59 -1.67
C ILE A 456 -15.58 -10.04 -2.02
N MET A 457 -15.95 -10.29 -3.28
CA MET A 457 -16.28 -11.65 -3.75
C MET A 457 -15.10 -12.61 -3.60
N SER A 458 -13.89 -12.16 -3.92
CA SER A 458 -12.69 -12.99 -3.85
C SER A 458 -12.37 -13.41 -2.41
N ALA A 459 -12.49 -12.49 -1.45
CA ALA A 459 -12.32 -12.82 -0.04
C ALA A 459 -13.42 -13.73 0.50
N LEU A 460 -14.67 -13.57 0.07
CA LEU A 460 -15.75 -14.49 0.45
C LEU A 460 -15.46 -15.91 -0.05
N PHE A 461 -15.04 -16.09 -1.30
CA PHE A 461 -14.68 -17.40 -1.81
C PHE A 461 -13.45 -18.00 -1.12
N LEU A 462 -12.45 -17.18 -0.81
CA LEU A 462 -11.20 -17.68 -0.24
C LEU A 462 -11.29 -18.00 1.25
N HIS A 463 -12.07 -17.22 2.01
CA HIS A 463 -12.04 -17.29 3.48
C HIS A 463 -13.33 -17.82 4.09
N LYS A 464 -14.49 -17.67 3.44
CA LYS A 464 -15.79 -18.12 3.98
C LYS A 464 -16.37 -19.32 3.21
N HIS A 465 -16.34 -19.28 1.88
CA HIS A 465 -17.07 -20.19 0.99
C HIS A 465 -16.15 -21.06 0.13
N LYS A 466 -15.12 -21.67 0.76
CA LYS A 466 -14.11 -22.49 0.07
C LYS A 466 -14.68 -23.69 -0.69
N GLU A 467 -15.75 -24.29 -0.17
CA GLU A 467 -16.42 -25.46 -0.76
C GLU A 467 -17.59 -25.08 -1.70
N GLY A 468 -17.86 -23.78 -1.86
CA GLY A 468 -18.96 -23.26 -2.66
C GLY A 468 -20.18 -22.85 -1.85
N VAL A 469 -21.06 -22.07 -2.47
CA VAL A 469 -22.21 -21.42 -1.83
C VAL A 469 -23.32 -21.14 -2.84
N PHE A 470 -24.56 -21.15 -2.38
CA PHE A 470 -25.71 -20.74 -3.18
C PHE A 470 -25.70 -19.23 -3.44
N LEU A 471 -26.13 -18.81 -4.63
CA LEU A 471 -26.12 -17.40 -5.02
C LEU A 471 -26.94 -16.53 -4.06
N SER A 472 -28.08 -17.02 -3.56
CA SER A 472 -28.91 -16.32 -2.56
C SER A 472 -28.15 -16.01 -1.27
N GLN A 473 -27.47 -17.01 -0.69
CA GLN A 473 -26.64 -16.85 0.52
C GLN A 473 -25.42 -15.97 0.25
N LEU A 474 -24.77 -16.14 -0.90
CA LEU A 474 -23.62 -15.34 -1.32
C LEU A 474 -23.96 -13.85 -1.41
N MET A 475 -25.15 -13.51 -1.89
CA MET A 475 -25.62 -12.12 -1.92
C MET A 475 -25.81 -11.54 -0.51
N GLN A 476 -26.30 -12.33 0.45
CA GLN A 476 -26.44 -11.89 1.84
C GLN A 476 -25.08 -11.65 2.48
N ASP A 477 -24.13 -12.55 2.27
CA ASP A 477 -22.76 -12.43 2.79
C ASP A 477 -21.99 -11.27 2.15
N PHE A 478 -22.22 -11.02 0.85
CA PHE A 478 -21.68 -9.86 0.15
C PHE A 478 -22.20 -8.55 0.75
N VAL A 479 -23.50 -8.48 1.06
CA VAL A 479 -24.10 -7.33 1.73
C VAL A 479 -23.49 -7.15 3.13
N TRP A 480 -23.42 -8.21 3.93
CA TRP A 480 -22.84 -8.17 5.25
C TRP A 480 -21.41 -7.62 5.22
N LEU A 481 -20.53 -8.18 4.37
CA LEU A 481 -19.14 -7.72 4.29
C LEU A 481 -19.04 -6.28 3.77
N THR A 482 -19.93 -5.87 2.86
CA THR A 482 -20.02 -4.48 2.40
C THR A 482 -20.37 -3.54 3.55
N GLU A 483 -21.29 -3.91 4.43
CA GLU A 483 -21.66 -3.11 5.60
C GLU A 483 -20.50 -3.01 6.60
N GLU A 484 -19.78 -4.11 6.86
CA GLU A 484 -18.59 -4.11 7.71
C GLU A 484 -17.48 -3.17 7.20
N ILE A 485 -17.30 -3.08 5.88
CA ILE A 485 -16.35 -2.14 5.25
C ILE A 485 -16.79 -0.69 5.47
N LEU A 486 -18.08 -0.38 5.25
CA LEU A 486 -18.63 0.96 5.41
C LEU A 486 -18.57 1.44 6.87
N LEU A 487 -18.82 0.53 7.83
CA LEU A 487 -18.73 0.81 9.27
C LEU A 487 -17.32 1.26 9.67
N ARG A 488 -16.29 0.79 8.97
CA ARG A 488 -14.88 1.15 9.20
C ARG A 488 -14.44 2.42 8.47
N SER A 489 -15.39 3.20 7.96
CA SER A 489 -15.12 4.43 7.21
C SER A 489 -14.31 4.22 5.93
N TYR A 490 -14.44 3.05 5.29
CA TYR A 490 -14.00 2.81 3.92
C TYR A 490 -15.19 2.95 2.97
N ASP A 491 -14.95 3.32 1.72
CA ASP A 491 -16.00 3.39 0.69
C ASP A 491 -15.90 2.20 -0.28
N VAL A 492 -16.97 1.96 -1.03
CA VAL A 492 -17.06 0.90 -2.03
C VAL A 492 -17.23 1.44 -3.44
N GLY A 493 -16.54 0.84 -4.41
CA GLY A 493 -16.45 1.32 -5.79
C GLY A 493 -17.69 1.11 -6.67
N PHE A 494 -18.77 0.58 -6.11
CA PHE A 494 -19.99 0.22 -6.83
C PHE A 494 -21.24 0.78 -6.15
N SER A 495 -22.34 0.83 -6.89
CA SER A 495 -23.67 1.24 -6.42
C SER A 495 -24.75 0.59 -7.30
N GLY A 496 -25.97 0.43 -6.80
CA GLY A 496 -27.09 -0.15 -7.55
C GLY A 496 -27.68 -1.36 -6.85
N GLN A 497 -28.37 -2.22 -7.62
CA GLN A 497 -28.95 -3.45 -7.07
C GLN A 497 -27.85 -4.47 -6.76
N VAL A 498 -27.93 -5.11 -5.60
CA VAL A 498 -26.95 -6.13 -5.15
C VAL A 498 -26.81 -7.24 -6.18
N ARG A 499 -27.92 -7.66 -6.78
CA ARG A 499 -27.94 -8.71 -7.81
C ARG A 499 -27.02 -8.38 -8.98
N ASP A 500 -27.15 -7.17 -9.52
CA ASP A 500 -26.39 -6.74 -10.69
C ASP A 500 -24.90 -6.64 -10.36
N VAL A 501 -24.56 -6.12 -9.17
CA VAL A 501 -23.17 -6.00 -8.71
C VAL A 501 -22.53 -7.36 -8.51
N VAL A 502 -23.22 -8.28 -7.84
CA VAL A 502 -22.71 -9.64 -7.59
C VAL A 502 -22.55 -10.39 -8.91
N LEU A 503 -23.56 -10.34 -9.81
CA LEU A 503 -23.45 -10.96 -11.13
C LEU A 503 -22.32 -10.35 -11.96
N HIS A 504 -22.11 -9.03 -11.89
CA HIS A 504 -20.98 -8.38 -12.55
C HIS A 504 -19.63 -8.89 -12.02
N ALA A 505 -19.47 -8.98 -10.70
CA ALA A 505 -18.25 -9.49 -10.09
C ALA A 505 -18.01 -10.98 -10.44
N LEU A 506 -19.06 -11.80 -10.45
CA LEU A 506 -18.99 -13.21 -10.90
C LEU A 506 -18.59 -13.31 -12.37
N PHE A 507 -19.10 -12.42 -13.23
CA PHE A 507 -18.72 -12.38 -14.65
C PHE A 507 -17.23 -12.07 -14.84
N LEU A 508 -16.68 -11.13 -14.05
CA LEU A 508 -15.26 -10.82 -14.06
C LEU A 508 -14.41 -11.98 -13.53
N LEU A 509 -14.89 -12.68 -12.50
CA LEU A 509 -14.25 -13.84 -11.89
C LEU A 509 -14.56 -15.19 -12.58
N ARG A 510 -15.20 -15.20 -13.75
CA ARG A 510 -15.65 -16.43 -14.46
C ARG A 510 -14.55 -17.47 -14.68
N HIS A 511 -13.30 -17.04 -14.78
CA HIS A 511 -12.16 -17.95 -14.93
C HIS A 511 -11.82 -18.68 -13.63
N CYS A 512 -12.10 -18.06 -12.47
CA CYS A 512 -11.83 -18.57 -11.14
C CYS A 512 -12.96 -19.41 -10.53
N ILE A 513 -14.17 -19.38 -11.10
CA ILE A 513 -15.36 -20.03 -10.53
C ILE A 513 -16.04 -20.99 -11.52
N SER A 514 -16.81 -21.93 -10.97
CA SER A 514 -17.71 -22.84 -11.68
C SER A 514 -19.14 -22.60 -11.19
N LEU A 515 -20.10 -22.54 -12.11
CA LEU A 515 -21.51 -22.33 -11.81
C LEU A 515 -22.30 -23.61 -12.11
N TYR A 516 -23.09 -24.07 -11.15
CA TYR A 516 -23.96 -25.25 -11.30
C TYR A 516 -25.41 -24.84 -11.08
N HIS A 517 -26.26 -25.11 -12.07
CA HIS A 517 -27.70 -24.86 -11.95
C HIS A 517 -28.37 -26.07 -11.31
N LEU A 518 -29.09 -25.87 -10.21
CA LEU A 518 -29.82 -26.93 -9.52
C LEU A 518 -31.31 -26.85 -9.86
N SER A 519 -32.02 -27.97 -9.76
CA SER A 519 -33.46 -28.07 -10.07
C SER A 519 -34.34 -27.16 -9.20
N LEU A 520 -33.82 -26.66 -8.08
CA LEU A 520 -34.49 -25.74 -7.14
C LEU A 520 -34.47 -24.27 -7.59
N GLY A 521 -33.86 -23.94 -8.74
CA GLY A 521 -33.87 -22.58 -9.30
C GLY A 521 -32.82 -21.62 -8.73
N ASP A 522 -32.00 -22.07 -7.77
CA ASP A 522 -30.82 -21.34 -7.29
C ASP A 522 -29.54 -21.90 -7.94
N VAL A 523 -28.52 -21.04 -8.06
CA VAL A 523 -27.24 -21.35 -8.70
C VAL A 523 -26.20 -21.59 -7.62
N LEU A 524 -25.57 -22.77 -7.63
CA LEU A 524 -24.43 -23.07 -6.78
C LEU A 524 -23.16 -22.53 -7.43
N VAL A 525 -22.45 -21.66 -6.71
CA VAL A 525 -21.19 -21.06 -7.15
C VAL A 525 -20.05 -21.70 -6.38
N VAL A 526 -19.09 -22.30 -7.09
CA VAL A 526 -17.96 -23.02 -6.50
C VAL A 526 -16.64 -22.42 -7.01
N PRO A 527 -15.71 -22.01 -6.14
CA PRO A 527 -14.38 -21.59 -6.58
C PRO A 527 -13.58 -22.78 -7.13
N LYS A 528 -12.86 -22.57 -8.23
CA LYS A 528 -11.98 -23.58 -8.81
C LYS A 528 -10.72 -23.72 -7.96
N LYS A 529 -10.38 -24.95 -7.59
CA LYS A 529 -9.17 -25.28 -6.81
C LYS A 529 -7.89 -25.31 -7.68
N THR A 530 -7.84 -24.60 -8.81
CA THR A 530 -6.65 -24.51 -9.65
C THR A 530 -5.67 -23.46 -9.12
N ASP A 531 -4.37 -23.68 -9.28
CA ASP A 531 -3.31 -22.73 -8.88
C ASP A 531 -3.55 -21.31 -9.45
N GLU A 532 -3.95 -21.24 -10.72
CA GLU A 532 -4.26 -20.00 -11.39
C GLU A 532 -5.39 -19.22 -10.69
N ALA A 533 -6.52 -19.90 -10.45
CA ALA A 533 -7.70 -19.31 -9.83
C ALA A 533 -7.44 -18.91 -8.37
N MET A 534 -6.85 -19.80 -7.57
CA MET A 534 -6.67 -19.57 -6.13
C MET A 534 -5.74 -18.38 -5.86
N THR A 535 -4.66 -18.27 -6.61
CA THR A 535 -3.75 -17.13 -6.48
C THR A 535 -4.41 -15.82 -7.00
N GLU A 536 -5.35 -15.88 -7.96
CA GLU A 536 -6.03 -14.67 -8.46
C GLU A 536 -7.03 -14.16 -7.42
N LEU A 537 -7.81 -15.08 -6.85
CA LEU A 537 -8.68 -14.80 -5.71
C LEU A 537 -7.88 -14.26 -4.52
N SER A 538 -6.72 -14.85 -4.21
CA SER A 538 -5.82 -14.36 -3.16
C SER A 538 -5.37 -12.92 -3.43
N GLN A 539 -4.86 -12.62 -4.62
CA GLN A 539 -4.41 -11.27 -4.99
C GLN A 539 -5.53 -10.23 -4.88
N HIS A 540 -6.75 -10.57 -5.29
CA HIS A 540 -7.89 -9.66 -5.13
C HIS A 540 -8.32 -9.52 -3.68
N SER A 541 -8.26 -10.58 -2.88
CA SER A 541 -8.64 -10.55 -1.47
C SER A 541 -7.72 -9.67 -0.62
N THR A 542 -6.44 -9.49 -0.99
CA THR A 542 -5.49 -8.69 -0.19
C THR A 542 -5.90 -7.21 -0.05
N ALA A 543 -6.74 -6.70 -0.95
CA ALA A 543 -7.25 -5.33 -0.86
C ALA A 543 -8.15 -5.10 0.37
N LEU A 544 -8.71 -6.16 0.96
CA LEU A 544 -9.50 -6.06 2.20
C LEU A 544 -8.64 -6.02 3.45
N LEU A 545 -7.39 -6.49 3.39
CA LEU A 545 -6.52 -6.51 4.56
C LEU A 545 -6.35 -5.12 5.20
N PRO A 546 -6.07 -4.03 4.46
CA PRO A 546 -6.03 -2.68 5.03
C PRO A 546 -7.27 -2.26 5.82
N VAL A 547 -8.45 -2.74 5.44
CA VAL A 547 -9.72 -2.39 6.10
C VAL A 547 -9.79 -3.01 7.50
N PHE A 548 -9.29 -4.24 7.64
CA PHE A 548 -9.43 -5.08 8.83
C PHE A 548 -8.12 -5.37 9.56
N ILE A 549 -7.00 -4.71 9.19
CA ILE A 549 -5.66 -5.08 9.66
C ILE A 549 -5.52 -4.97 11.19
N GLN A 550 -6.15 -3.96 11.80
CA GLN A 550 -6.11 -3.77 13.26
C GLN A 550 -6.85 -4.91 13.97
N GLU A 551 -8.03 -5.26 13.49
CA GLU A 551 -8.84 -6.36 14.00
C GLU A 551 -8.18 -7.72 13.77
N ALA A 552 -7.60 -7.94 12.59
CA ALA A 552 -6.89 -9.17 12.25
C ALA A 552 -5.69 -9.41 13.18
N VAL A 553 -4.92 -8.35 13.48
CA VAL A 553 -3.82 -8.42 14.46
C VAL A 553 -4.34 -8.75 15.86
N GLY A 554 -5.40 -8.08 16.32
CA GLY A 554 -5.97 -8.34 17.64
C GLY A 554 -6.54 -9.76 17.76
N VAL A 555 -7.22 -10.25 16.72
CA VAL A 555 -7.78 -11.60 16.67
C VAL A 555 -6.67 -12.68 16.62
N CYS A 556 -5.61 -12.48 15.84
CA CYS A 556 -4.46 -13.38 15.85
C CYS A 556 -3.76 -13.41 17.21
N ALA A 557 -3.67 -12.27 17.91
CA ALA A 557 -3.14 -12.22 19.28
C ALA A 557 -4.04 -12.94 20.28
N ALA A 558 -5.36 -12.78 20.18
CA ALA A 558 -6.32 -13.53 21.00
C ALA A 558 -6.25 -15.04 20.72
N SER A 559 -6.15 -15.44 19.44
CA SER A 559 -5.96 -16.83 19.03
C SER A 559 -4.69 -17.42 19.63
N ALA A 560 -3.59 -16.65 19.69
CA ALA A 560 -2.34 -17.11 20.29
C ALA A 560 -2.49 -17.44 21.78
N LEU A 561 -3.22 -16.62 22.53
CA LEU A 561 -3.52 -16.89 23.94
C LEU A 561 -4.36 -18.16 24.12
N LEU A 562 -5.35 -18.37 23.26
CA LEU A 562 -6.16 -19.60 23.29
C LEU A 562 -5.32 -20.85 23.03
N VAL A 563 -4.40 -20.78 22.07
CA VAL A 563 -3.47 -21.88 21.73
C VAL A 563 -2.51 -22.18 22.88
N GLU A 564 -2.06 -21.17 23.63
CA GLU A 564 -1.25 -21.38 24.83
C GLU A 564 -2.01 -22.04 25.98
N LEU A 565 -3.33 -21.82 26.06
CA LEU A 565 -4.19 -22.38 27.09
C LEU A 565 -4.69 -23.80 26.77
N LEU A 566 -4.76 -24.16 25.50
CA LEU A 566 -5.20 -25.48 25.00
C LEU A 566 -4.60 -26.68 25.75
N PRO A 567 -3.29 -26.75 26.05
CA PRO A 567 -2.69 -27.86 26.79
C PRO A 567 -3.16 -28.00 28.24
N TYR A 568 -3.68 -26.93 28.84
CA TYR A 568 -4.17 -26.91 30.22
C TYR A 568 -5.66 -27.21 30.32
N LEU A 569 -6.37 -27.21 29.18
CA LEU A 569 -7.79 -27.53 29.09
C LEU A 569 -7.97 -29.03 28.82
N GLY A 570 -8.85 -29.67 29.57
CA GLY A 570 -9.13 -31.10 29.45
C GLY A 570 -9.99 -31.45 28.22
N SER A 571 -10.66 -30.46 27.62
CA SER A 571 -11.47 -30.62 26.39
C SER A 571 -11.60 -29.31 25.60
N PRO A 572 -11.75 -29.36 24.26
CA PRO A 572 -11.93 -28.17 23.42
C PRO A 572 -13.25 -27.42 23.68
N GLU A 573 -14.22 -28.04 24.37
CA GLU A 573 -15.47 -27.39 24.76
C GLU A 573 -15.25 -26.34 25.88
N GLN A 574 -14.20 -26.50 26.69
CA GLN A 574 -13.83 -25.55 27.76
C GLN A 574 -13.18 -24.27 27.24
N LEU A 575 -12.76 -24.23 25.96
CA LEU A 575 -12.28 -22.99 25.31
C LEU A 575 -13.36 -21.90 25.27
N ARG A 576 -14.64 -22.30 25.38
CA ARG A 576 -15.80 -21.40 25.35
C ARG A 576 -15.92 -20.51 26.59
N ASP A 577 -15.31 -20.91 27.71
CA ASP A 577 -15.39 -20.21 28.99
C ASP A 577 -14.08 -19.50 29.39
N VAL A 578 -13.09 -19.50 28.49
CA VAL A 578 -11.77 -18.90 28.75
C VAL A 578 -11.88 -17.39 28.85
N VAL A 579 -11.32 -16.85 29.93
CA VAL A 579 -11.20 -15.42 30.19
C VAL A 579 -9.81 -14.93 29.81
N LEU A 580 -9.76 -13.93 28.93
CA LEU A 580 -8.54 -13.27 28.48
C LEU A 580 -8.30 -12.01 29.31
N VAL A 581 -7.15 -11.93 29.99
CA VAL A 581 -6.75 -10.74 30.74
C VAL A 581 -6.33 -9.64 29.77
N GLN A 582 -6.81 -8.41 29.96
CA GLN A 582 -6.51 -7.28 29.07
C GLN A 582 -5.00 -7.05 28.88
N GLU A 583 -4.21 -7.12 29.95
CA GLU A 583 -2.76 -6.92 29.88
C GLU A 583 -2.06 -7.98 29.02
N GLU A 584 -2.45 -9.25 29.14
CA GLU A 584 -1.88 -10.34 28.35
C GLU A 584 -2.24 -10.24 26.87
N LEU A 585 -3.50 -9.91 26.58
CA LEU A 585 -3.96 -9.66 25.22
C LEU A 585 -3.23 -8.47 24.59
N HIS A 586 -3.06 -7.39 25.35
CA HIS A 586 -2.29 -6.24 24.91
C HIS A 586 -0.83 -6.63 24.63
N ASN A 587 -0.19 -7.37 25.53
CA ASN A 587 1.20 -7.83 25.36
C ASN A 587 1.37 -8.69 24.10
N LYS A 588 0.49 -9.67 23.86
CA LYS A 588 0.51 -10.48 22.63
C LYS A 588 0.27 -9.64 21.38
N THR A 589 -0.62 -8.66 21.46
CA THR A 589 -0.88 -7.72 20.36
C THR A 589 0.37 -6.91 20.04
N VAL A 590 1.07 -6.40 21.06
CA VAL A 590 2.32 -5.64 20.91
C VAL A 590 3.40 -6.49 20.24
N LEU A 591 3.57 -7.76 20.64
CA LEU A 591 4.55 -8.67 20.02
C LEU A 591 4.29 -8.84 18.51
N LEU A 592 3.03 -9.06 18.12
CA LEU A 592 2.66 -9.22 16.72
C LEU A 592 2.82 -7.91 15.92
N VAL A 593 2.41 -6.78 16.49
CA VAL A 593 2.58 -5.45 15.88
C VAL A 593 4.06 -5.10 15.69
N GLN A 594 4.92 -5.46 16.65
CA GLN A 594 6.37 -5.22 16.54
C GLN A 594 7.01 -6.12 15.48
N LEU A 595 6.56 -7.37 15.34
CA LEU A 595 7.08 -8.30 14.32
C LEU A 595 6.83 -7.76 12.90
N LEU A 596 5.65 -7.18 12.67
CA LEU A 596 5.22 -6.72 11.36
C LEU A 596 5.81 -5.32 10.99
N PRO A 597 6.10 -5.05 9.71
CA PRO A 597 6.53 -3.73 9.25
C PRO A 597 5.43 -2.66 9.39
N ARG A 598 5.79 -1.40 9.69
CA ARG A 598 4.79 -0.31 9.87
C ARG A 598 4.07 0.06 8.59
N ASP A 599 4.74 -0.03 7.44
CA ASP A 599 4.15 0.20 6.12
C ASP A 599 3.12 -0.86 5.74
N PHE A 600 3.37 -2.12 6.10
CA PHE A 600 2.39 -3.19 5.96
C PHE A 600 1.16 -2.98 6.87
N LEU A 601 1.38 -2.59 8.12
CA LEU A 601 0.31 -2.30 9.09
C LEU A 601 -0.45 -1.01 8.80
N LEU A 602 0.04 -0.18 7.87
CA LEU A 602 -0.44 1.19 7.63
C LEU A 602 -0.48 2.03 8.92
N CYS A 603 0.38 1.71 9.88
CA CYS A 603 0.46 2.38 11.17
C CYS A 603 1.03 3.79 10.95
N GLN A 604 0.21 4.81 11.18
CA GLN A 604 0.62 6.18 10.93
C GLN A 604 1.77 6.57 11.87
N PRO A 605 2.77 7.32 11.39
CA PRO A 605 3.93 7.68 12.19
C PRO A 605 3.61 8.65 13.35
N CYS A 606 2.41 9.24 13.39
CA CYS A 606 1.91 10.05 14.51
C CYS A 606 1.11 9.24 15.54
N GLN A 607 0.97 7.93 15.33
CA GLN A 607 0.31 7.01 16.25
C GLN A 607 1.38 6.17 16.94
N SER A 608 1.36 6.17 18.28
CA SER A 608 2.21 5.26 19.06
C SER A 608 1.73 3.82 18.89
N LEU A 609 2.65 2.86 19.03
CA LEU A 609 2.31 1.43 18.93
C LEU A 609 1.32 1.02 20.02
N TYR A 610 1.44 1.59 21.21
CA TYR A 610 0.50 1.39 22.31
C TYR A 610 -0.93 1.78 21.90
N ASN A 611 -1.12 2.99 21.37
CA ASN A 611 -2.42 3.46 20.89
C ASN A 611 -2.94 2.59 19.74
N TYR A 612 -2.06 2.11 18.86
CA TYR A 612 -2.45 1.19 17.78
C TYR A 612 -2.99 -0.14 18.34
N CYS A 613 -2.32 -0.72 19.34
CA CYS A 613 -2.74 -1.96 19.98
C CYS A 613 -4.04 -1.78 20.78
N GLN A 614 -4.20 -0.66 21.47
CA GLN A 614 -5.46 -0.34 22.15
C GLN A 614 -6.63 -0.24 21.17
N VAL A 615 -6.45 0.52 20.06
CA VAL A 615 -7.47 0.63 19.01
C VAL A 615 -7.81 -0.73 18.40
N ALA A 616 -6.84 -1.63 18.24
CA ALA A 616 -7.09 -3.00 17.79
C ALA A 616 -8.03 -3.74 18.76
N VAL A 617 -7.75 -3.72 20.07
CA VAL A 617 -8.61 -4.36 21.09
C VAL A 617 -9.98 -3.69 21.16
N ASP A 618 -10.05 -2.37 21.17
CA ASP A 618 -11.30 -1.60 21.20
C ASP A 618 -12.20 -1.94 20.01
N LYS A 619 -11.61 -2.09 18.82
CA LYS A 619 -12.35 -2.51 17.63
C LYS A 619 -12.90 -3.93 17.77
N LEU A 620 -12.20 -4.86 18.42
CA LEU A 620 -12.75 -6.19 18.67
C LEU A 620 -13.97 -6.14 19.60
N ILE A 621 -13.94 -5.26 20.59
CA ILE A 621 -15.09 -5.01 21.48
C ILE A 621 -16.24 -4.39 20.68
N GLN A 622 -15.96 -3.39 19.85
CA GLN A 622 -16.96 -2.74 18.98
C GLN A 622 -17.60 -3.72 17.99
N CYS A 623 -16.84 -4.70 17.49
CA CYS A 623 -17.34 -5.77 16.62
C CYS A 623 -18.15 -6.83 17.37
N GLY A 624 -18.25 -6.73 18.70
CA GLY A 624 -18.85 -7.76 19.55
C GLY A 624 -18.10 -9.09 19.49
N LEU A 625 -16.80 -9.09 19.13
CA LEU A 625 -15.94 -10.28 19.18
C LEU A 625 -15.41 -10.53 20.59
N LEU A 626 -15.16 -9.45 21.34
CA LEU A 626 -14.82 -9.50 22.76
C LEU A 626 -15.95 -8.90 23.60
N VAL A 627 -16.31 -9.59 24.67
CA VAL A 627 -17.29 -9.16 25.66
C VAL A 627 -16.57 -8.95 26.98
N ALA A 628 -16.68 -7.74 27.54
CA ALA A 628 -16.12 -7.44 28.86
C ALA A 628 -16.92 -8.17 29.94
N GLU A 629 -16.23 -8.80 30.89
CA GLU A 629 -16.85 -9.52 32.01
C GLU A 629 -16.29 -9.00 33.35
N GLU A 630 -17.19 -8.77 34.31
CA GLU A 630 -16.82 -8.46 35.68
C GLU A 630 -16.39 -9.74 36.40
N MET A 631 -15.19 -9.73 36.99
CA MET A 631 -14.52 -10.88 37.59
C MET A 631 -15.42 -11.70 38.54
N PRO A 632 -15.87 -12.92 38.16
CA PRO A 632 -16.42 -13.87 39.12
C PRO A 632 -15.26 -14.66 39.75
N SER A 633 -15.26 -14.80 41.07
CA SER A 633 -14.20 -15.42 41.87
C SER A 633 -13.90 -16.91 41.57
N ASP A 634 -14.68 -17.57 40.72
CA ASP A 634 -14.63 -19.03 40.49
C ASP A 634 -14.23 -19.46 39.05
N VAL A 635 -13.78 -18.54 38.18
CA VAL A 635 -13.45 -18.84 36.77
C VAL A 635 -11.94 -19.11 36.59
N LEU A 636 -11.59 -20.06 35.71
CA LEU A 636 -10.20 -20.36 35.31
C LEU A 636 -9.58 -19.12 34.66
N VAL A 637 -8.80 -18.38 35.45
CA VAL A 637 -8.01 -17.23 34.99
C VAL A 637 -6.85 -17.77 34.15
N CYS A 638 -6.55 -17.10 33.04
CA CYS A 638 -5.27 -17.23 32.34
C CYS A 638 -4.16 -16.67 33.25
N ASP A 639 -3.82 -17.40 34.31
CA ASP A 639 -2.92 -16.94 35.36
C ASP A 639 -1.55 -17.62 35.21
N THR A 640 -0.89 -17.38 34.08
CA THR A 640 0.49 -17.86 33.87
C THR A 640 1.52 -17.01 34.63
N ALA A 641 1.07 -15.88 35.20
CA ALA A 641 1.93 -14.83 35.75
C ALA A 641 1.70 -14.54 37.24
N GLN A 642 1.29 -15.50 38.06
CA GLN A 642 1.40 -15.34 39.51
C GLN A 642 2.85 -15.54 40.00
N LYS A 643 3.73 -14.58 39.64
CA LYS A 643 4.98 -14.25 40.36
C LYS A 643 5.51 -12.86 39.96
N ARG A 644 5.18 -11.88 40.81
CA ARG A 644 5.97 -10.67 41.16
C ARG A 644 5.91 -9.40 40.27
N PHE A 645 4.73 -8.90 39.89
CA PHE A 645 4.64 -7.53 39.36
C PHE A 645 3.38 -6.79 39.80
N THR A 646 3.31 -6.35 41.05
CA THR A 646 2.25 -5.43 41.51
C THR A 646 2.75 -4.32 42.44
N LYS A 647 4.03 -3.94 42.40
CA LYS A 647 4.54 -2.94 43.38
C LYS A 647 5.41 -1.79 42.88
N ARG A 648 5.50 -1.50 41.58
CA ARG A 648 6.46 -0.45 41.16
C ARG A 648 6.13 0.53 40.03
N LEU A 649 5.00 0.47 39.34
CA LEU A 649 4.81 1.34 38.16
C LEU A 649 3.39 1.90 38.01
N LEU A 650 2.75 2.27 39.12
CA LEU A 650 1.85 3.43 39.10
C LEU A 650 2.66 4.61 39.66
N TRP A 651 2.41 5.84 39.19
CA TRP A 651 3.11 7.09 39.52
C TRP A 651 4.33 7.46 38.66
N LYS A 652 4.05 7.99 37.46
CA LYS A 652 4.71 9.23 36.99
C LYS A 652 3.99 9.86 35.79
N ALA A 653 2.86 10.51 36.07
CA ALA A 653 2.41 11.66 35.29
C ALA A 653 1.53 12.52 36.20
N THR A 654 1.84 13.81 36.27
CA THR A 654 1.23 14.91 37.05
C THR A 654 1.78 15.13 38.46
N ASP A 655 2.85 15.93 38.53
CA ASP A 655 3.07 16.85 39.64
C ASP A 655 2.07 18.01 39.45
N ASP A 656 1.06 18.09 40.32
CA ASP A 656 0.79 19.26 41.17
C ASP A 656 -0.62 19.18 41.81
N PHE A 657 -0.67 19.51 43.11
CA PHE A 657 -1.83 19.76 44.01
C PHE A 657 -2.32 18.64 44.95
N ALA A 658 -1.69 18.62 46.13
CA ALA A 658 -2.25 18.66 47.49
C ALA A 658 -3.27 17.60 47.99
N ASP A 659 -2.79 16.85 48.99
CA ASP A 659 -3.43 16.37 50.22
C ASP A 659 -4.92 16.02 50.23
N SER A 660 -5.23 14.72 50.26
CA SER A 660 -6.36 14.19 51.03
C SER A 660 -6.16 12.71 51.35
N ASP A 661 -5.95 12.40 52.62
CA ASP A 661 -5.97 11.04 53.17
C ASP A 661 -7.37 10.44 53.03
N SER A 662 -7.53 9.44 52.17
CA SER A 662 -8.63 8.49 52.24
C SER A 662 -8.17 7.11 51.83
N ASP A 663 -8.12 6.19 52.80
CA ASP A 663 -7.90 4.75 52.63
C ASP A 663 -9.08 4.09 51.88
N TYR A 664 -9.18 4.35 50.59
CA TYR A 664 -9.87 3.47 49.66
C TYR A 664 -8.80 2.69 48.90
N SER A 665 -8.81 1.37 49.08
CA SER A 665 -8.09 0.43 48.24
C SER A 665 -8.53 0.60 46.79
N ASP A 666 -7.71 1.25 45.97
CA ASP A 666 -7.78 1.20 44.51
C ASP A 666 -7.45 -0.22 44.04
N GLU A 667 -8.40 -1.14 44.19
CA GLU A 667 -8.51 -2.30 43.31
C GLU A 667 -9.20 -1.82 42.02
N THR A 668 -8.44 -1.16 41.14
CA THR A 668 -8.85 -1.09 39.73
C THR A 668 -8.79 -2.52 39.19
N GLY A 669 -9.91 -3.25 39.29
CA GLY A 669 -10.00 -4.63 38.82
C GLY A 669 -9.51 -4.75 37.38
N ASN A 670 -8.58 -5.67 37.14
CA ASN A 670 -8.10 -5.98 35.79
C ASN A 670 -9.32 -6.33 34.92
N CYS A 671 -9.56 -5.56 33.86
CA CYS A 671 -10.63 -5.86 32.92
C CYS A 671 -10.31 -7.16 32.18
N CYS A 672 -11.32 -8.01 32.08
CA CYS A 672 -11.23 -9.35 31.53
C CYS A 672 -12.22 -9.49 30.37
N PHE A 673 -11.84 -10.24 29.34
CA PHE A 673 -12.63 -10.42 28.13
C PHE A 673 -12.96 -11.89 27.88
N LYS A 674 -14.18 -12.16 27.43
CA LYS A 674 -14.56 -13.44 26.81
C LYS A 674 -14.81 -13.25 25.32
N ILE A 675 -14.52 -14.30 24.55
CA ILE A 675 -14.84 -14.31 23.11
C ILE A 675 -16.34 -14.56 22.95
N SER A 676 -16.97 -13.76 22.09
CA SER A 676 -18.40 -13.86 21.81
C SER A 676 -18.75 -15.20 21.16
N GLN A 677 -19.82 -15.82 21.66
CA GLN A 677 -20.27 -17.16 21.25
C GLN A 677 -21.35 -17.12 20.15
N VAL A 678 -21.69 -15.95 19.61
CA VAL A 678 -22.68 -15.83 18.52
C VAL A 678 -22.09 -16.41 17.23
N GLU A 679 -22.84 -17.26 16.52
CA GLU A 679 -22.35 -17.95 15.29
C GLU A 679 -21.82 -17.00 14.20
N ASN A 680 -22.38 -15.79 14.09
CA ASN A 680 -21.87 -14.79 13.15
C ASN A 680 -20.50 -14.23 13.59
N CYS A 681 -20.27 -14.09 14.89
CA CYS A 681 -19.02 -13.59 15.46
C CYS A 681 -17.90 -14.62 15.32
N SER A 682 -18.18 -15.92 15.48
CA SER A 682 -17.17 -16.97 15.29
C SER A 682 -16.70 -17.06 13.83
N ASN A 683 -17.64 -16.99 12.87
CA ASN A 683 -17.30 -16.95 11.44
C ASN A 683 -16.49 -15.69 11.09
N PHE A 684 -16.83 -14.54 11.68
CA PHE A 684 -16.09 -13.31 11.46
C PHE A 684 -14.69 -13.35 12.11
N PHE A 685 -14.56 -13.96 13.29
CA PHE A 685 -13.26 -14.20 13.95
C PHE A 685 -12.34 -15.03 13.04
N VAL A 686 -12.82 -16.16 12.52
CA VAL A 686 -12.03 -17.01 11.61
C VAL A 686 -11.69 -16.27 10.31
N PHE A 687 -12.63 -15.49 9.76
CA PHE A 687 -12.38 -14.65 8.59
C PHE A 687 -11.22 -13.67 8.84
N LEU A 688 -11.21 -12.97 9.98
CA LEU A 688 -10.14 -12.03 10.35
C LEU A 688 -8.78 -12.73 10.51
N CYS A 689 -8.73 -13.90 11.17
CA CYS A 689 -7.52 -14.73 11.23
C CYS A 689 -6.97 -15.05 9.83
N CYS A 690 -7.87 -15.38 8.89
CA CYS A 690 -7.49 -15.79 7.54
C CYS A 690 -6.90 -14.65 6.70
N LEU A 691 -7.20 -13.38 7.01
CA LEU A 691 -6.65 -12.24 6.28
C LEU A 691 -5.14 -12.05 6.53
N LEU A 692 -4.67 -12.30 7.75
CA LEU A 692 -3.24 -12.18 8.11
C LEU A 692 -2.46 -13.48 7.91
N SER A 693 -3.17 -14.61 7.84
CA SER A 693 -2.62 -15.96 7.66
C SER A 693 -1.59 -16.10 6.51
N PRO A 694 -1.79 -15.52 5.30
CA PRO A 694 -0.81 -15.64 4.22
C PRO A 694 0.58 -15.16 4.61
N LEU A 695 0.69 -13.99 5.26
CA LEU A 695 1.98 -13.45 5.68
C LEU A 695 2.61 -14.29 6.80
N LEU A 696 1.83 -14.70 7.80
CA LEU A 696 2.31 -15.49 8.93
C LEU A 696 2.79 -16.88 8.48
N LYS A 697 2.06 -17.53 7.57
CA LYS A 697 2.49 -18.79 6.93
C LYS A 697 3.70 -18.61 6.03
N THR A 698 3.82 -17.49 5.31
CA THR A 698 5.05 -17.18 4.55
C THR A 698 6.26 -17.06 5.48
N LEU A 699 6.09 -16.41 6.64
CA LEU A 699 7.13 -16.33 7.67
C LEU A 699 7.48 -17.72 8.23
N GLU A 700 6.50 -18.50 8.69
CA GLU A 700 6.72 -19.88 9.15
C GLU A 700 7.45 -20.74 8.09
N ARG A 701 7.05 -20.67 6.82
CA ARG A 701 7.76 -21.41 5.76
C ARG A 701 9.16 -20.87 5.51
N ALA A 702 9.35 -19.56 5.66
CA ALA A 702 10.67 -18.97 5.55
C ALA A 702 11.58 -19.43 6.70
N THR A 703 11.08 -19.70 7.91
CA THR A 703 11.92 -20.30 8.99
C THR A 703 12.35 -21.70 8.60
N VAL A 704 11.44 -22.52 8.08
CA VAL A 704 11.76 -23.88 7.60
C VAL A 704 12.79 -23.85 6.47
N PHE A 705 12.69 -22.87 5.56
CA PHE A 705 13.65 -22.68 4.47
C PHE A 705 15.07 -22.32 4.96
N LEU A 706 15.23 -21.78 6.18
CA LEU A 706 16.57 -21.52 6.74
C LEU A 706 17.39 -22.81 6.89
N TRP A 707 16.76 -23.99 6.94
CA TRP A 707 17.44 -25.28 6.98
C TRP A 707 18.11 -25.66 5.66
N GLU A 708 17.61 -25.14 4.53
CA GLU A 708 18.16 -25.38 3.19
C GLU A 708 19.28 -24.38 2.84
N MET A 709 19.62 -23.43 3.73
CA MET A 709 20.71 -22.48 3.50
C MET A 709 22.09 -23.09 3.78
N GLU A 710 22.80 -23.43 2.72
CA GLU A 710 24.18 -23.94 2.82
C GLU A 710 25.26 -22.87 2.59
N SER A 711 24.95 -21.78 1.87
CA SER A 711 25.95 -20.78 1.46
C SER A 711 25.41 -19.33 1.45
N PRO A 712 26.28 -18.32 1.63
CA PRO A 712 25.93 -16.91 1.46
C PRO A 712 25.51 -16.62 0.01
N GLN A 713 24.41 -15.90 -0.17
CA GLN A 713 23.82 -15.64 -1.49
C GLN A 713 23.41 -14.17 -1.61
N SER A 714 23.29 -13.66 -2.83
CA SER A 714 22.74 -12.31 -3.01
C SER A 714 21.27 -12.27 -2.59
N GLU A 715 20.80 -11.12 -2.14
CA GLU A 715 19.40 -10.93 -1.73
C GLU A 715 18.41 -11.31 -2.85
N SER A 716 18.71 -10.97 -4.11
CA SER A 716 17.90 -11.34 -5.27
C SER A 716 17.78 -12.86 -5.45
N GLN A 717 18.89 -13.59 -5.32
CA GLN A 717 18.91 -15.05 -5.41
C GLN A 717 18.18 -15.71 -4.24
N TYR A 718 18.31 -15.17 -3.03
CA TYR A 718 17.63 -15.68 -1.86
C TYR A 718 16.10 -15.56 -2.01
N VAL A 719 15.61 -14.38 -2.42
CA VAL A 719 14.18 -14.13 -2.65
C VAL A 719 13.62 -15.09 -3.73
N GLU A 720 14.35 -15.31 -4.82
CA GLU A 720 13.92 -16.26 -5.87
C GLU A 720 13.83 -17.70 -5.37
N LYS A 721 14.84 -18.16 -4.62
CA LYS A 721 14.84 -19.53 -4.08
C LYS A 721 13.75 -19.74 -3.04
N LEU A 722 13.56 -18.78 -2.14
CA LEU A 722 12.47 -18.82 -1.16
C LEU A 722 11.11 -18.81 -1.86
N HIS A 723 10.91 -17.97 -2.88
CA HIS A 723 9.67 -17.97 -3.65
C HIS A 723 9.41 -19.32 -4.35
N CYS A 724 10.45 -19.94 -4.93
CA CYS A 724 10.35 -21.29 -5.50
C CYS A 724 10.01 -22.35 -4.43
N PHE A 725 10.57 -22.23 -3.22
CA PHE A 725 10.25 -23.11 -2.09
C PHE A 725 8.79 -22.96 -1.66
N LEU A 726 8.30 -21.72 -1.51
CA LEU A 726 6.91 -21.43 -1.16
C LEU A 726 5.93 -21.98 -2.22
N ALA A 727 6.25 -21.84 -3.50
CA ALA A 727 5.45 -22.39 -4.59
C ALA A 727 5.40 -23.93 -4.60
N ARG A 728 6.48 -24.61 -4.17
CA ARG A 728 6.47 -26.07 -3.98
C ARG A 728 5.58 -26.45 -2.81
N LYS A 729 5.75 -25.80 -1.65
CA LYS A 729 4.94 -26.06 -0.44
C LYS A 729 3.46 -25.81 -0.65
N ALA A 730 3.09 -24.72 -1.33
CA ALA A 730 1.71 -24.41 -1.65
C ALA A 730 1.00 -25.49 -2.48
N LYS A 731 1.75 -26.24 -3.31
CA LYS A 731 1.18 -27.38 -4.06
C LYS A 731 0.93 -28.61 -3.20
N GLU A 732 1.69 -28.77 -2.11
CA GLU A 732 1.55 -29.89 -1.18
C GLU A 732 0.31 -29.72 -0.29
N ASP A 733 0.04 -28.49 0.18
CA ASP A 733 -1.01 -28.19 1.16
C ASP A 733 -2.15 -27.30 0.62
N SER A 734 -2.17 -27.03 -0.69
CA SER A 734 -3.14 -26.19 -1.40
C SER A 734 -3.22 -24.73 -0.92
N SER A 735 -2.18 -24.21 -0.27
CA SER A 735 -2.14 -22.85 0.29
C SER A 735 -1.51 -21.82 -0.67
N PHE A 736 -2.08 -21.71 -1.86
CA PHE A 736 -1.60 -20.82 -2.91
C PHE A 736 -1.62 -19.34 -2.52
N GLU A 737 -2.36 -18.97 -1.46
CA GLU A 737 -2.33 -17.63 -0.88
C GLU A 737 -0.94 -17.16 -0.44
N CYS A 738 -0.04 -18.09 -0.08
CA CYS A 738 1.32 -17.79 0.38
C CYS A 738 2.31 -17.53 -0.76
N VAL A 739 1.94 -17.82 -2.02
CA VAL A 739 2.82 -17.70 -3.19
C VAL A 739 2.76 -16.28 -3.75
N CYS A 740 3.29 -15.34 -2.97
CA CYS A 740 3.41 -13.94 -3.37
C CYS A 740 4.87 -13.50 -3.22
N ARG A 741 5.43 -12.95 -4.31
CA ARG A 741 6.80 -12.43 -4.31
C ARG A 741 6.99 -11.31 -3.28
N THR A 742 5.96 -10.50 -3.06
CA THR A 742 6.06 -9.40 -2.09
C THR A 742 5.98 -9.87 -0.66
N LEU A 743 5.14 -10.86 -0.36
CA LEU A 743 5.19 -11.50 0.96
C LEU A 743 6.57 -12.12 1.19
N THR A 744 7.19 -12.68 0.15
CA THR A 744 8.57 -13.19 0.21
C THR A 744 9.57 -12.08 0.55
N THR A 745 9.52 -10.93 -0.11
CA THR A 745 10.43 -9.80 0.19
C THR A 745 10.18 -9.19 1.57
N ILE A 746 8.92 -9.13 2.01
CA ILE A 746 8.54 -8.70 3.37
C ILE A 746 9.12 -9.66 4.41
N SER A 747 9.02 -10.98 4.20
CA SER A 747 9.61 -11.98 5.11
C SER A 747 11.12 -11.84 5.21
N VAL A 748 11.81 -11.62 4.08
CA VAL A 748 13.26 -11.35 4.07
C VAL A 748 13.59 -10.08 4.86
N ARG A 749 12.83 -9.01 4.67
CA ARG A 749 13.00 -7.76 5.43
C ARG A 749 12.83 -7.99 6.93
N ILE A 750 11.77 -8.69 7.35
CA ILE A 750 11.52 -9.01 8.76
C ILE A 750 12.69 -9.80 9.35
N TYR A 751 13.24 -10.77 8.61
CA TYR A 751 14.40 -11.57 9.08
C TYR A 751 15.70 -10.78 9.16
N LYS A 752 15.86 -9.76 8.32
CA LYS A 752 16.97 -8.82 8.42
C LYS A 752 16.83 -7.93 9.66
N GLU A 753 15.63 -7.38 9.89
CA GLU A 753 15.33 -6.56 11.07
C GLU A 753 15.45 -7.35 12.39
N LEU A 754 15.03 -8.62 12.41
CA LEU A 754 15.17 -9.53 13.56
C LEU A 754 16.62 -9.98 13.83
N GLY A 755 17.56 -9.72 12.92
CA GLY A 755 18.94 -10.20 13.02
C GLY A 755 19.12 -11.69 12.71
N VAL A 756 18.14 -12.35 12.09
CA VAL A 756 18.24 -13.73 11.58
C VAL A 756 19.16 -13.78 10.37
N LEU A 757 18.97 -12.84 9.44
CA LEU A 757 19.80 -12.66 8.26
C LEU A 757 20.66 -11.40 8.43
N ARG A 758 21.96 -11.51 8.20
CA ARG A 758 22.90 -10.39 8.22
C ARG A 758 23.34 -10.05 6.81
N GLU A 759 23.46 -8.75 6.53
CA GLU A 759 24.00 -8.25 5.27
C GLU A 759 25.52 -8.15 5.36
N ALA A 760 26.22 -8.68 4.36
CA ALA A 760 27.62 -8.40 4.08
C ALA A 760 27.74 -7.61 2.77
N VAL A 761 28.69 -6.67 2.70
CA VAL A 761 28.92 -5.85 1.50
C VAL A 761 29.49 -6.73 0.38
N GLY A 762 28.67 -6.99 -0.65
CA GLY A 762 29.09 -7.65 -1.89
C GLY A 762 29.50 -6.65 -2.97
N GLN A 763 30.12 -7.14 -4.06
CA GLN A 763 30.46 -6.33 -5.25
C GLN A 763 29.22 -5.98 -6.10
N GLY A 764 28.22 -5.32 -5.50
CA GLY A 764 27.04 -4.78 -6.21
C GLY A 764 25.73 -4.98 -5.46
N GLU A 765 25.42 -6.20 -5.05
CA GLU A 765 24.24 -6.55 -4.23
C GLU A 765 24.65 -7.00 -2.83
N PRO A 766 23.82 -6.74 -1.79
CA PRO A 766 24.07 -7.24 -0.45
C PRO A 766 24.04 -8.78 -0.45
N ILE A 767 25.04 -9.38 0.18
CA ILE A 767 25.13 -10.83 0.37
C ILE A 767 24.51 -11.15 1.73
N LEU A 768 23.48 -11.98 1.72
CA LEU A 768 22.81 -12.44 2.93
C LEU A 768 23.51 -13.69 3.48
N HIS A 769 23.76 -13.68 4.77
CA HIS A 769 24.24 -14.84 5.53
C HIS A 769 23.44 -15.01 6.82
N LEU A 770 23.30 -16.27 7.25
CA LEU A 770 22.65 -16.59 8.52
C LEU A 770 23.51 -16.11 9.68
N SER A 771 22.90 -15.43 10.66
CA SER A 771 23.60 -14.97 11.85
C SER A 771 24.07 -16.12 12.73
N GLU A 772 25.12 -15.89 13.53
CA GLU A 772 25.71 -16.92 14.38
C GLU A 772 24.70 -17.49 15.39
N THR A 773 23.78 -16.65 15.89
CA THR A 773 22.73 -17.03 16.83
C THR A 773 21.77 -18.04 16.22
N PHE A 774 21.37 -17.85 14.96
CA PHE A 774 20.41 -18.72 14.28
C PHE A 774 21.06 -19.88 13.51
N ARG A 775 22.39 -20.09 13.60
CA ARG A 775 23.02 -21.35 13.12
C ARG A 775 22.62 -22.56 13.97
N ALA A 776 22.28 -22.34 15.24
CA ALA A 776 21.78 -23.40 16.11
C ALA A 776 20.32 -23.75 15.75
N LYS A 777 20.06 -25.04 15.48
CA LYS A 777 18.71 -25.53 15.14
C LYS A 777 17.67 -25.21 16.21
N GLU A 778 18.05 -25.29 17.48
CA GLU A 778 17.15 -24.97 18.60
C GLU A 778 16.60 -23.53 18.53
N ASN A 779 17.41 -22.56 18.10
CA ASN A 779 16.98 -21.16 17.99
C ASN A 779 16.06 -20.94 16.78
N GLN A 780 16.22 -21.74 15.71
CA GLN A 780 15.31 -21.73 14.56
C GLN A 780 13.95 -22.34 14.94
N GLU A 781 13.94 -23.45 15.69
CA GLU A 781 12.71 -24.07 16.21
C GLU A 781 11.96 -23.14 17.17
N LYS A 782 12.68 -22.38 18.00
CA LYS A 782 12.07 -21.35 18.87
C LYS A 782 11.42 -20.24 18.05
N LEU A 783 12.06 -19.79 16.98
CA LEU A 783 11.51 -18.78 16.06
C LEU A 783 10.27 -19.32 15.34
N GLU A 784 10.32 -20.56 14.86
CA GLU A 784 9.17 -21.22 14.22
C GLU A 784 7.97 -21.29 15.19
N LYS A 785 8.18 -21.78 16.42
CA LYS A 785 7.13 -21.81 17.46
C LYS A 785 6.57 -20.43 17.79
N PHE A 786 7.44 -19.42 17.86
CA PHE A 786 7.02 -18.04 18.10
C PHE A 786 6.13 -17.49 16.98
N ILE A 787 6.36 -17.85 15.71
CA ILE A 787 5.51 -17.41 14.61
C ILE A 787 4.21 -18.23 14.58
N GLN A 788 4.33 -19.55 14.78
CA GLN A 788 3.22 -20.50 14.73
C GLN A 788 2.13 -20.21 15.77
N GLN A 789 2.47 -19.64 16.93
CA GLN A 789 1.49 -19.26 17.94
C GLN A 789 0.42 -18.28 17.41
N PHE A 790 0.75 -17.45 16.42
CA PHE A 790 -0.17 -16.46 15.85
C PHE A 790 -0.96 -16.99 14.65
N ILE A 791 -0.67 -18.21 14.18
CA ILE A 791 -1.36 -18.84 13.05
C ILE A 791 -2.58 -19.59 13.59
N TYR A 792 -3.76 -19.19 13.13
CA TYR A 792 -4.99 -19.94 13.41
C TYR A 792 -4.96 -21.28 12.67
N SER A 793 -5.03 -22.38 13.43
CA SER A 793 -4.99 -23.77 12.95
C SER A 793 -6.36 -24.33 12.66
#